data_AF-A0A498HAW8-F1
#
_entry.id   AF-A0A498HAW8-F1
#
_cell.length_a   1.000
_cell.length_b   1.000
_cell.length_c   1.000
_cell.angle_alpha   90.00
_cell.angle_beta   90.00
_cell.angle_gamma   90.00
#
_symmetry.space_group_name_H-M   'P 1'
#
loop_
_entity.id
_entity.type
_entity.pdbx_description
1 polymer ?
#
loop_
_entity_poly.entity_id
_entity_poly.type
_entity_poly.pdbx_seq_one_letter_code
_entity_poly.pdbx_strand_id
1 'polypeptide(L)'
;MEANLDSYCRTFLIKLSPNFVSYVLKSYELRGKPKTALRFFAWAGSQKKYHHKLDCYVSLIELLSVCRDLDRIRCVLVKLKEMNFLMTSSAANSLIKSFGCLGMVDELLWVWRRMKENEIEPSLYTYNFLLNGLVNSMFIESAELVFEVMEVGKIAPDIVTYNTMIKGYCKGGKTQKAMEKFRAMEGRNVEPDKITYMTLIQGCYSEGDVDSCLSLYQEMEEKGLEIPPHAYSLVINGLCKGGKCMEGYAVFEHMIQKGCKANVANYTALIDSYVKCGSIEKAMKLFERMKNDGLEPDEVTYGVIVNGLCKSGRVEEAMEYFAFCEGRGMAVNAMFYSSLIDGLGKAGRLDEAERLFEKMVVKGCPQDSYCYNALIDALAKCGKADEALALFKKMEEEGCDQTVYTYTILISGLFKEHRNEEALKLWDTMIDKGITPNVASFRALSIGLCLSGKVARACKILDELAPMGVIPETAFEDMINVLCKAGRFNEACKLADGIVDRGREIPGRIRTVLINALRKAGNADLAMKLMHSKIATKTSPMEPSVCGEDDIVRWFKEVTENAGLVQTQTLRRILELNFEVEYLKKWLGDIEIKEVDACVLESLYTSLVPLASHADLEPYIQRIANGDSGPILTKQPMTTLSLSSGTTEGRQKYLPFTRHSSQTTLQIFRLAAAYRSRVYPTREGGRILEFIYSSRQFKTKGGLTAGTATTHYYASPEFKIKQEKTKSFTCSPEEVISNGDSKQSTYCHLLLGLFFSEQVEFITSAFAYSIVQSFIAFEELWKELYIDIRDGTLSKRIDFPKVRKAVLGIISPNPILASKIEACCRELEGLDWFGLIPKLWPNAKYVYSIMTGSMQPYVKKLLRYAAEVPLVSAEYGSTESWIGVNVDPCLPPEDVTFAVVPTFSYFEFIPLHRQKQDYNLVMDDFIEDKPVPLSQVKVGQEYEIVLTTITGLYRYRLGDVVEVAGFHNGTPKLNFICRRKLILTVNIDKNTEKDLQIVVERGSQLLSNSKAELIDFTSHADVLTQPGHYIIYWEIKGEVEERVLGECCREMDASFVDHGYVVSRGNNSIGPLELRIVEKGTFKKILEHFLGNGSALSQFKTPRCTSNKVLLSILNLCTIKRVALKTFIVIHRTFREGDATFRDELLNFFREDKFASFLISKTIPAPLN
;
A
#
# COMPACT_ATOMS: atom_id res chain seq x y z
N MET A 1 -26.06 -60.71 -39.47
CA MET A 1 -26.94 -61.89 -39.57
C MET A 1 -27.77 -61.86 -38.29
N GLU A 2 -29.07 -61.58 -38.22
CA GLU A 2 -30.18 -61.52 -39.18
C GLU A 2 -30.72 -60.08 -39.34
N ALA A 3 -31.45 -59.79 -40.43
CA ALA A 3 -32.06 -58.47 -40.67
C ALA A 3 -33.29 -58.19 -39.77
N ASN A 4 -33.80 -59.21 -39.07
CA ASN A 4 -34.93 -59.12 -38.18
C ASN A 4 -34.59 -59.76 -36.82
N LEU A 5 -34.28 -58.93 -35.81
CA LEU A 5 -33.98 -59.42 -34.46
C LEU A 5 -35.17 -60.17 -33.82
N ASP A 6 -36.41 -59.88 -34.21
CA ASP A 6 -37.58 -60.59 -33.69
C ASP A 6 -37.62 -62.04 -34.21
N SER A 7 -37.16 -62.26 -35.45
CA SER A 7 -37.01 -63.59 -36.03
C SER A 7 -35.95 -64.39 -35.28
N TYR A 8 -34.76 -63.80 -35.10
CA TYR A 8 -33.64 -64.41 -34.39
C TYR A 8 -34.02 -64.81 -32.96
N CYS A 9 -34.61 -63.90 -32.18
CA CYS A 9 -35.00 -64.20 -30.81
C CYS A 9 -36.09 -65.27 -30.70
N ARG A 10 -37.00 -65.37 -31.68
CA ARG A 10 -37.99 -66.46 -31.75
C ARG A 10 -37.35 -67.80 -32.11
N THR A 11 -36.43 -67.81 -33.09
CA THR A 11 -35.73 -69.02 -33.55
C THR A 11 -34.90 -69.66 -32.44
N PHE A 12 -34.25 -68.86 -31.60
CA PHE A 12 -33.40 -69.34 -30.51
C PHE A 12 -34.09 -69.35 -29.14
N LEU A 13 -35.42 -69.12 -29.08
CA LEU A 13 -36.21 -69.03 -27.83
C LEU A 13 -35.61 -68.09 -26.77
N ILE A 14 -34.91 -67.03 -27.20
CA ILE A 14 -34.22 -66.11 -26.30
C ILE A 14 -35.29 -65.24 -25.62
N LYS A 15 -35.60 -65.55 -24.37
CA LYS A 15 -36.42 -64.67 -23.53
C LYS A 15 -35.62 -63.43 -23.19
N LEU A 16 -35.99 -62.29 -23.77
CA LEU A 16 -35.33 -61.02 -23.53
C LEU A 16 -35.44 -60.64 -22.04
N SER A 17 -34.29 -60.57 -21.36
CA SER A 17 -34.21 -60.16 -19.95
C SER A 17 -33.46 -58.83 -19.82
N PRO A 18 -33.80 -57.97 -18.85
CA PRO A 18 -33.08 -56.71 -18.62
C PRO A 18 -31.58 -56.92 -18.37
N ASN A 19 -31.20 -58.03 -17.73
CA ASN A 19 -29.79 -58.38 -17.49
C ASN A 19 -29.06 -58.68 -18.80
N PHE A 20 -29.70 -59.39 -19.73
CA PHE A 20 -29.14 -59.66 -21.06
C PHE A 20 -28.96 -58.36 -21.86
N VAL A 21 -29.95 -57.46 -21.83
CA VAL A 21 -29.86 -56.16 -22.52
C VAL A 21 -28.75 -55.28 -21.95
N SER A 22 -28.64 -55.20 -20.62
CA SER A 22 -27.53 -54.51 -19.94
C SER A 22 -26.17 -55.12 -20.31
N TYR A 23 -26.05 -56.45 -20.31
CA TYR A 23 -24.81 -57.15 -20.70
C TYR A 23 -24.38 -56.84 -22.13
N VAL A 24 -25.32 -56.88 -23.09
CA VAL A 24 -25.03 -56.56 -24.50
C VAL A 24 -24.58 -55.10 -24.64
N LEU A 25 -25.20 -54.16 -23.92
CA LEU A 25 -24.79 -52.74 -23.95
C LEU A 25 -23.39 -52.49 -23.37
N LYS A 26 -22.91 -53.38 -22.48
CA LYS A 26 -21.54 -53.33 -21.93
C LYS A 26 -20.52 -54.08 -22.79
N SER A 27 -20.95 -54.76 -23.85
CA SER A 27 -20.08 -55.60 -24.67
C SER A 27 -19.08 -54.77 -25.49
N TYR A 28 -17.90 -55.33 -25.73
CA TYR A 28 -16.83 -54.64 -26.47
C TYR A 28 -17.24 -54.35 -27.92
N GLU A 29 -18.09 -55.19 -28.52
CA GLU A 29 -18.54 -55.07 -29.91
C GLU A 29 -19.39 -53.82 -30.18
N LEU A 30 -20.07 -53.28 -29.15
CA LEU A 30 -20.86 -52.05 -29.22
C LEU A 30 -20.08 -50.79 -28.77
N ARG A 31 -18.89 -50.95 -28.19
CA ARG A 31 -18.05 -49.83 -27.75
C ARG A 31 -17.65 -48.96 -28.96
N GLY A 32 -17.90 -47.66 -28.90
CA GLY A 32 -17.66 -46.73 -30.01
C GLY A 32 -18.72 -46.74 -31.13
N LYS A 33 -19.82 -47.49 -30.99
CA LYS A 33 -20.93 -47.54 -31.96
C LYS A 33 -22.25 -47.05 -31.34
N PRO A 34 -22.37 -45.75 -30.99
CA PRO A 34 -23.50 -45.23 -30.22
C PRO A 34 -24.85 -45.37 -30.94
N LYS A 35 -24.87 -45.22 -32.28
CA LYS A 35 -26.09 -45.39 -33.10
C LYS A 35 -26.64 -46.82 -33.06
N THR A 36 -25.76 -47.82 -33.09
CA THR A 36 -26.14 -49.24 -33.05
C THR A 36 -26.66 -49.62 -31.67
N ALA A 37 -26.00 -49.16 -30.61
CA ALA A 37 -26.44 -49.36 -29.23
C ALA A 37 -27.83 -48.74 -28.97
N LEU A 38 -28.08 -47.53 -29.46
CA LEU A 38 -29.40 -46.87 -29.34
C LEU A 38 -30.51 -47.59 -30.11
N ARG A 39 -30.22 -48.08 -31.33
CA ARG A 39 -31.17 -48.88 -32.11
C ARG A 39 -31.51 -50.19 -31.41
N PHE A 40 -30.51 -50.86 -30.84
CA PHE A 40 -30.70 -52.07 -30.06
C PHE A 40 -31.52 -51.80 -28.80
N PHE A 41 -31.20 -50.73 -28.06
CA PHE A 41 -31.95 -50.30 -26.88
C PHE A 41 -33.43 -50.03 -27.22
N ALA A 42 -33.70 -49.24 -28.26
CA ALA A 42 -35.05 -48.93 -28.70
C ALA A 42 -35.84 -50.17 -29.15
N TRP A 43 -35.20 -51.07 -29.92
CA TRP A 43 -35.82 -52.32 -30.37
C TRP A 43 -36.15 -53.25 -29.19
N ALA A 44 -35.25 -53.37 -28.20
CA ALA A 44 -35.50 -54.14 -27.00
C ALA A 44 -36.73 -53.60 -26.25
N GLY A 45 -36.83 -52.27 -26.11
CA GLY A 45 -37.96 -51.60 -25.47
C GLY A 45 -39.31 -51.76 -26.19
N SER A 46 -39.33 -52.06 -27.49
CA SER A 46 -40.57 -52.29 -28.26
C SER A 46 -41.13 -53.72 -28.13
N GLN A 47 -40.43 -54.63 -27.45
CA GLN A 47 -40.85 -56.03 -27.34
C GLN A 47 -42.03 -56.22 -26.37
N LYS A 48 -43.01 -57.05 -26.78
CA LYS A 48 -44.19 -57.36 -25.95
C LYS A 48 -43.74 -58.03 -24.64
N LYS A 49 -44.25 -57.54 -23.50
CA LYS A 49 -43.96 -58.01 -22.13
C LYS A 49 -42.52 -57.78 -21.64
N TYR A 50 -41.78 -56.85 -22.25
CA TYR A 50 -40.44 -56.44 -21.80
C TYR A 50 -40.42 -54.94 -21.46
N HIS A 51 -39.70 -54.59 -20.38
CA HIS A 51 -39.41 -53.21 -20.01
C HIS A 51 -37.95 -53.09 -19.54
N HIS A 52 -37.31 -51.97 -19.87
CA HIS A 52 -35.96 -51.67 -19.39
C HIS A 52 -35.94 -51.49 -17.87
N LYS A 53 -34.87 -51.96 -17.24
CA LYS A 53 -34.52 -51.64 -15.84
C LYS A 53 -33.42 -50.58 -15.79
N LEU A 54 -33.19 -50.01 -14.60
CA LEU A 54 -32.16 -49.00 -14.33
C LEU A 54 -30.81 -49.33 -14.97
N ASP A 55 -30.31 -50.56 -14.81
CA ASP A 55 -29.00 -50.96 -15.34
C ASP A 55 -28.89 -50.88 -16.87
N CYS A 56 -30.00 -51.04 -17.60
CA CYS A 56 -30.01 -50.88 -19.05
C CYS A 56 -29.74 -49.41 -19.44
N TYR A 57 -30.37 -48.47 -18.73
CA TYR A 57 -30.19 -47.03 -18.98
C TYR A 57 -28.78 -46.58 -18.57
N VAL A 58 -28.28 -47.02 -17.42
CA VAL A 58 -26.93 -46.70 -16.94
C VAL A 58 -25.88 -47.21 -17.93
N SER A 59 -25.99 -48.46 -18.38
CA SER A 59 -25.04 -49.05 -19.34
C SER A 59 -25.03 -48.32 -20.68
N LEU A 60 -26.19 -47.84 -21.14
CA LEU A 60 -26.27 -47.01 -22.34
C LEU A 60 -25.61 -45.64 -22.12
N ILE A 61 -25.84 -44.98 -20.98
CA ILE A 61 -25.22 -43.70 -20.63
C ILE A 61 -23.70 -43.84 -20.53
N GLU A 62 -23.18 -44.91 -19.91
CA GLU A 62 -21.74 -45.20 -19.87
C GLU A 62 -21.13 -45.38 -21.26
N LEU A 63 -21.82 -46.07 -22.17
CA LEU A 63 -21.36 -46.22 -23.55
C LEU A 63 -21.34 -44.88 -24.30
N LEU A 64 -22.38 -44.07 -24.12
CA LEU A 64 -22.49 -42.74 -24.75
C LEU A 64 -21.47 -41.74 -24.17
N SER A 65 -21.13 -41.83 -22.88
CA SER A 65 -20.16 -40.94 -22.25
C SER A 65 -18.76 -41.11 -22.81
N VAL A 66 -18.36 -42.35 -23.12
CA VAL A 66 -17.12 -42.65 -23.85
C VAL A 66 -17.08 -41.99 -25.24
N CYS A 67 -18.25 -41.87 -25.89
CA CYS A 67 -18.38 -41.24 -27.21
C CYS A 67 -18.57 -39.72 -27.15
N ARG A 68 -18.68 -39.12 -25.95
CA ARG A 68 -18.93 -37.68 -25.69
C ARG A 68 -20.18 -37.10 -26.41
N ASP A 69 -21.23 -37.91 -26.59
CA ASP A 69 -22.49 -37.49 -27.26
C ASP A 69 -23.49 -36.90 -26.23
N LEU A 70 -23.29 -35.63 -25.87
CA LEU A 70 -24.01 -34.94 -24.77
C LEU A 70 -25.53 -34.84 -24.99
N ASP A 71 -25.97 -34.56 -26.21
CA ASP A 71 -27.39 -34.36 -26.53
C ASP A 71 -28.19 -35.63 -26.31
N ARG A 72 -27.65 -36.78 -26.76
CA ARG A 72 -28.33 -38.07 -26.59
C ARG A 72 -28.30 -38.56 -25.16
N ILE A 73 -27.22 -38.27 -24.42
CA ILE A 73 -27.17 -38.56 -22.98
C ILE A 73 -28.31 -37.83 -22.26
N ARG A 74 -28.52 -36.53 -22.55
CA ARG A 74 -29.64 -35.76 -21.97
C ARG A 74 -31.00 -36.35 -22.35
N CYS A 75 -31.21 -36.74 -23.62
CA CYS A 75 -32.47 -37.38 -24.03
C CYS A 75 -32.75 -38.70 -23.28
N VAL A 76 -31.72 -39.54 -23.09
CA VAL A 76 -31.84 -40.81 -22.34
C VAL A 76 -32.08 -40.53 -20.86
N LEU A 77 -31.44 -39.50 -20.31
CA LEU A 77 -31.58 -39.09 -18.91
C LEU A 77 -32.99 -38.57 -18.59
N VAL A 78 -33.64 -37.82 -19.48
CA VAL A 78 -35.03 -37.38 -19.31
C VAL A 78 -35.95 -38.60 -19.13
N LYS A 79 -35.81 -39.61 -19.99
CA LYS A 79 -36.58 -40.86 -19.89
C LYS A 79 -36.26 -41.64 -18.61
N LEU A 80 -34.99 -41.64 -18.18
CA LEU A 80 -34.59 -42.27 -16.93
C LEU A 80 -35.25 -41.58 -15.71
N LYS A 81 -35.31 -40.24 -15.71
CA LYS A 81 -35.93 -39.43 -14.66
C LYS A 81 -37.45 -39.66 -14.56
N GLU A 82 -38.14 -39.77 -15.69
CA GLU A 82 -39.59 -40.04 -15.74
C GLU A 82 -39.99 -41.39 -15.15
N MET A 83 -39.13 -42.42 -15.28
CA MET A 83 -39.43 -43.79 -14.86
C MET A 83 -39.26 -44.03 -13.34
N ASN A 84 -38.69 -43.06 -12.61
CA ASN A 84 -38.55 -43.04 -11.16
C ASN A 84 -38.03 -44.34 -10.50
N PHE A 85 -36.99 -44.96 -11.07
CA PHE A 85 -36.37 -46.15 -10.48
C PHE A 85 -35.66 -45.84 -9.14
N LEU A 86 -35.66 -46.80 -8.21
CA LEU A 86 -34.80 -46.79 -7.02
C LEU A 86 -33.33 -46.87 -7.45
N MET A 87 -32.50 -45.93 -7.01
CA MET A 87 -31.08 -45.91 -7.35
C MET A 87 -30.35 -47.05 -6.63
N THR A 88 -29.37 -47.67 -7.29
CA THR A 88 -28.44 -48.62 -6.65
C THR A 88 -27.05 -47.99 -6.52
N SER A 89 -26.24 -48.47 -5.57
CA SER A 89 -24.86 -47.95 -5.36
C SER A 89 -23.99 -48.09 -6.63
N SER A 90 -24.10 -49.21 -7.33
CA SER A 90 -23.38 -49.44 -8.60
C SER A 90 -23.84 -48.49 -9.71
N ALA A 91 -25.16 -48.26 -9.84
CA ALA A 91 -25.71 -47.32 -10.82
C ALA A 91 -25.26 -45.88 -10.53
N ALA A 92 -25.31 -45.45 -9.27
CA ALA A 92 -24.92 -44.10 -8.87
C ALA A 92 -23.44 -43.81 -9.15
N ASN A 93 -22.54 -44.72 -8.79
CA ASN A 93 -21.10 -44.58 -9.06
C ASN A 93 -20.79 -44.49 -10.57
N SER A 94 -21.48 -45.30 -11.37
CA SER A 94 -21.35 -45.34 -12.83
C SER A 94 -21.78 -44.02 -13.50
N LEU A 95 -22.90 -43.46 -13.02
CA LEU A 95 -23.42 -42.17 -13.49
C LEU A 95 -22.56 -40.99 -13.02
N ILE A 96 -22.13 -40.96 -11.75
CA ILE A 96 -21.24 -39.91 -11.22
C ILE A 96 -19.92 -39.87 -11.98
N LYS A 97 -19.32 -41.02 -12.26
CA LYS A 97 -18.12 -41.11 -13.11
C LYS A 97 -18.37 -40.53 -14.50
N SER A 98 -19.46 -40.97 -15.15
CA SER A 98 -19.79 -40.55 -16.51
C SER A 98 -20.04 -39.05 -16.60
N PHE A 99 -20.82 -38.47 -15.69
CA PHE A 99 -21.13 -37.03 -15.68
C PHE A 99 -19.95 -36.19 -15.21
N GLY A 100 -19.19 -36.65 -14.22
CA GLY A 100 -17.98 -35.98 -13.73
C GLY A 100 -16.90 -35.84 -14.80
N CYS A 101 -16.68 -36.88 -15.62
CA CYS A 101 -15.75 -36.81 -16.75
C CYS A 101 -16.21 -35.89 -17.88
N LEU A 102 -17.52 -35.64 -18.00
CA LEU A 102 -18.12 -34.80 -19.04
C LEU A 102 -18.36 -33.35 -18.59
N GLY A 103 -18.12 -33.02 -17.31
CA GLY A 103 -18.43 -31.69 -16.75
C GLY A 103 -19.94 -31.40 -16.67
N MET A 104 -20.78 -32.43 -16.61
CA MET A 104 -22.25 -32.32 -16.55
C MET A 104 -22.70 -32.16 -15.10
N VAL A 105 -22.55 -30.94 -14.57
CA VAL A 105 -22.72 -30.64 -13.13
C VAL A 105 -24.17 -30.83 -12.66
N ASP A 106 -25.17 -30.36 -13.40
CA ASP A 106 -26.59 -30.50 -13.01
C ASP A 106 -27.02 -31.97 -12.91
N GLU A 107 -26.56 -32.80 -13.83
CA GLU A 107 -26.81 -34.23 -13.83
C GLU A 107 -26.03 -34.96 -12.72
N LEU A 108 -24.81 -34.53 -12.42
CA LEU A 108 -23.99 -35.03 -11.32
C LEU A 108 -24.70 -34.80 -9.97
N LEU A 109 -25.27 -33.62 -9.77
CA LEU A 109 -26.02 -33.24 -8.58
C LEU A 109 -27.37 -33.96 -8.48
N TRP A 110 -28.02 -34.24 -9.61
CA TRP A 110 -29.22 -35.08 -9.63
C TRP A 110 -28.93 -36.50 -9.12
N VAL A 111 -27.82 -37.12 -9.54
CA VAL A 111 -27.43 -38.45 -9.04
C VAL A 111 -27.15 -38.39 -7.54
N TRP A 112 -26.46 -37.35 -7.08
CA TRP A 112 -26.17 -37.14 -5.66
C TRP A 112 -27.45 -37.04 -4.80
N ARG A 113 -28.44 -36.24 -5.23
CA ARG A 113 -29.75 -36.14 -4.56
C ARG A 113 -30.46 -37.49 -4.48
N ARG A 114 -30.44 -38.26 -5.58
CA ARG A 114 -31.03 -39.61 -5.64
C ARG A 114 -30.32 -40.61 -4.74
N MET A 115 -29.02 -40.46 -4.49
CA MET A 115 -28.33 -41.31 -3.52
C MET A 115 -28.85 -41.06 -2.10
N LYS A 116 -29.09 -39.81 -1.70
CA LYS A 116 -29.69 -39.47 -0.39
C LYS A 116 -31.13 -39.96 -0.25
N GLU A 117 -31.97 -39.70 -1.25
CA GLU A 117 -33.37 -40.14 -1.24
C GLU A 117 -33.52 -41.67 -1.12
N ASN A 118 -32.53 -42.42 -1.60
CA ASN A 118 -32.48 -43.88 -1.52
C ASN A 118 -31.55 -44.41 -0.41
N GLU A 119 -31.10 -43.56 0.52
CA GLU A 119 -30.24 -43.91 1.67
C GLU A 119 -28.95 -44.67 1.30
N ILE A 120 -28.32 -44.32 0.17
CA ILE A 120 -27.07 -44.93 -0.30
C ILE A 120 -25.87 -44.20 0.29
N GLU A 121 -25.06 -44.88 1.11
CA GLU A 121 -23.80 -44.32 1.62
C GLU A 121 -22.79 -44.08 0.48
N PRO A 122 -22.25 -42.86 0.31
CA PRO A 122 -21.19 -42.57 -0.65
C PRO A 122 -19.89 -43.31 -0.30
N SER A 123 -19.14 -43.71 -1.32
CA SER A 123 -17.79 -44.30 -1.16
C SER A 123 -16.69 -43.28 -1.46
N LEU A 124 -15.43 -43.57 -1.12
CA LEU A 124 -14.27 -42.74 -1.50
C LEU A 124 -14.21 -42.50 -3.03
N TYR A 125 -14.59 -43.51 -3.81
CA TYR A 125 -14.74 -43.40 -5.26
C TYR A 125 -15.80 -42.36 -5.65
N THR A 126 -16.96 -42.40 -5.00
CA THR A 126 -18.07 -41.46 -5.23
C THR A 126 -17.62 -40.01 -4.99
N TYR A 127 -16.93 -39.76 -3.88
CA TYR A 127 -16.44 -38.43 -3.51
C TYR A 127 -15.37 -37.90 -4.48
N ASN A 128 -14.35 -38.71 -4.81
CA ASN A 128 -13.26 -38.26 -5.68
C ASN A 128 -13.74 -37.90 -7.11
N PHE A 129 -14.70 -38.66 -7.66
CA PHE A 129 -15.28 -38.32 -8.98
C PHE A 129 -16.20 -37.10 -8.95
N LEU A 130 -16.96 -36.91 -7.86
CA LEU A 130 -17.76 -35.70 -7.63
C LEU A 130 -16.87 -34.46 -7.57
N LEU A 131 -15.84 -34.49 -6.71
CA LEU A 131 -14.86 -33.41 -6.55
C LEU A 131 -14.15 -33.08 -7.86
N ASN A 132 -13.66 -34.09 -8.58
CA ASN A 132 -12.98 -33.87 -9.86
C ASN A 132 -13.94 -33.28 -10.93
N GLY A 133 -15.21 -33.68 -10.94
CA GLY A 133 -16.24 -33.11 -11.81
C GLY A 133 -16.51 -31.63 -11.53
N LEU A 134 -16.65 -31.26 -10.25
CA LEU A 134 -16.84 -29.89 -9.80
C LEU A 134 -15.62 -29.02 -10.11
N VAL A 135 -14.42 -29.50 -9.76
CA VAL A 135 -13.15 -28.80 -9.98
C VAL A 135 -12.86 -28.55 -11.46
N ASN A 136 -13.05 -29.54 -12.34
CA ASN A 136 -12.82 -29.34 -13.77
C ASN A 136 -13.84 -28.40 -14.41
N SER A 137 -14.99 -28.20 -13.76
CA SER A 137 -16.05 -27.28 -14.17
C SER A 137 -15.93 -25.91 -13.48
N MET A 138 -14.83 -25.64 -12.75
CA MET A 138 -14.53 -24.41 -12.01
C MET A 138 -15.46 -24.10 -10.81
N PHE A 139 -16.24 -25.08 -10.33
CA PHE A 139 -17.06 -24.96 -9.11
C PHE A 139 -16.24 -25.30 -7.85
N ILE A 140 -15.23 -24.48 -7.56
CA ILE A 140 -14.24 -24.76 -6.50
C ILE A 140 -14.85 -24.65 -5.09
N GLU A 141 -15.76 -23.69 -4.86
CA GLU A 141 -16.41 -23.52 -3.55
C GLU A 141 -17.31 -24.71 -3.20
N SER A 142 -18.01 -25.25 -4.20
CA SER A 142 -18.81 -26.45 -4.09
C SER A 142 -17.98 -27.68 -3.78
N ALA A 143 -16.79 -27.77 -4.39
CA ALA A 143 -15.85 -28.85 -4.12
C ALA A 143 -15.28 -28.75 -2.69
N GLU A 144 -15.03 -27.55 -2.18
CA GLU A 144 -14.57 -27.34 -0.80
C GLU A 144 -15.59 -27.86 0.22
N LEU A 145 -16.88 -27.61 0.03
CA LEU A 145 -17.93 -28.14 0.91
C LEU A 145 -17.96 -29.67 0.92
N VAL A 146 -17.80 -30.30 -0.25
CA VAL A 146 -17.73 -31.76 -0.37
C VAL A 146 -16.48 -32.30 0.35
N PHE A 147 -15.37 -31.58 0.28
CA PHE A 147 -14.13 -31.91 0.99
C PHE A 147 -14.28 -31.84 2.52
N GLU A 148 -14.87 -30.76 3.04
CA GLU A 148 -15.15 -30.60 4.48
C GLU A 148 -16.03 -31.73 5.03
N VAL A 149 -17.02 -32.18 4.25
CA VAL A 149 -17.88 -33.32 4.60
C VAL A 149 -17.08 -34.62 4.71
N MET A 150 -16.07 -34.83 3.86
CA MET A 150 -15.16 -35.96 3.99
C MET A 150 -14.25 -35.83 5.22
N GLU A 151 -13.83 -34.62 5.59
CA GLU A 151 -12.96 -34.40 6.75
C GLU A 151 -13.64 -34.69 8.09
N VAL A 152 -14.95 -34.49 8.18
CA VAL A 152 -15.76 -34.74 9.40
C VAL A 152 -16.51 -36.08 9.34
N GLY A 153 -16.62 -36.67 8.14
CA GLY A 153 -17.38 -37.89 7.89
C GLY A 153 -16.63 -39.19 8.16
N LYS A 154 -17.31 -40.33 7.90
CA LYS A 154 -16.74 -41.68 8.06
C LYS A 154 -15.62 -42.01 7.05
N ILE A 155 -15.56 -41.32 5.91
CA ILE A 155 -14.61 -41.58 4.81
C ILE A 155 -13.64 -40.42 4.72
N ALA A 156 -12.40 -40.65 5.16
CA ALA A 156 -11.36 -39.63 5.18
C ALA A 156 -10.85 -39.29 3.75
N PRO A 157 -10.43 -38.03 3.51
CA PRO A 157 -9.74 -37.64 2.28
C PRO A 157 -8.46 -38.43 2.06
N ASP A 158 -8.22 -38.86 0.82
CA ASP A 158 -6.96 -39.51 0.40
C ASP A 158 -6.09 -38.56 -0.44
N ILE A 159 -4.92 -39.04 -0.86
CA ILE A 159 -4.00 -38.28 -1.71
C ILE A 159 -4.67 -37.77 -3.00
N VAL A 160 -5.59 -38.55 -3.58
CA VAL A 160 -6.32 -38.16 -4.79
C VAL A 160 -7.30 -37.03 -4.48
N THR A 161 -7.96 -37.06 -3.32
CA THR A 161 -8.83 -35.99 -2.84
C THR A 161 -8.06 -34.67 -2.69
N TYR A 162 -6.92 -34.68 -1.99
CA TYR A 162 -6.08 -33.49 -1.79
C TYR A 162 -5.53 -32.95 -3.12
N ASN A 163 -4.96 -33.82 -3.96
CA ASN A 163 -4.42 -33.42 -5.27
C ASN A 163 -5.52 -32.80 -6.18
N THR A 164 -6.75 -33.28 -6.09
CA THR A 164 -7.89 -32.73 -6.84
C THR A 164 -8.23 -31.31 -6.36
N MET A 165 -8.21 -31.05 -5.05
CA MET A 165 -8.47 -29.73 -4.50
C MET A 165 -7.33 -28.74 -4.78
N ILE A 166 -6.08 -29.18 -4.59
CA ILE A 166 -4.87 -28.40 -4.92
C ILE A 166 -4.92 -27.97 -6.39
N LYS A 167 -5.20 -28.90 -7.31
CA LYS A 167 -5.39 -28.60 -8.74
C LYS A 167 -6.50 -27.57 -8.98
N GLY A 168 -7.61 -27.67 -8.25
CA GLY A 168 -8.72 -26.73 -8.37
C GLY A 168 -8.35 -25.32 -7.92
N TYR A 169 -7.62 -25.20 -6.81
CA TYR A 169 -7.12 -23.92 -6.32
C TYR A 169 -6.09 -23.29 -7.27
N CYS A 170 -5.13 -24.06 -7.80
CA CYS A 170 -4.18 -23.56 -8.78
C CYS A 170 -4.87 -23.11 -10.08
N LYS A 171 -5.87 -23.87 -10.58
CA LYS A 171 -6.67 -23.45 -11.75
C LYS A 171 -7.47 -22.18 -11.50
N GLY A 172 -7.89 -21.94 -10.26
CA GLY A 172 -8.64 -20.76 -9.85
C GLY A 172 -7.78 -19.54 -9.53
N GLY A 173 -6.46 -19.58 -9.72
CA GLY A 173 -5.54 -18.49 -9.36
C GLY A 173 -5.44 -18.26 -7.84
N LYS A 174 -5.73 -19.29 -7.04
CA LYS A 174 -5.76 -19.26 -5.57
C LYS A 174 -4.62 -20.12 -4.99
N THR A 175 -3.39 -19.96 -5.46
CA THR A 175 -2.27 -20.83 -5.08
C THR A 175 -1.96 -20.83 -3.58
N GLN A 176 -2.23 -19.74 -2.85
CA GLN A 176 -2.11 -19.73 -1.38
C GLN A 176 -3.01 -20.77 -0.70
N LYS A 177 -4.27 -20.91 -1.13
CA LYS A 177 -5.18 -21.95 -0.62
C LYS A 177 -4.72 -23.35 -1.03
N ALA A 178 -4.10 -23.48 -2.20
CA ALA A 178 -3.48 -24.74 -2.62
C ALA A 178 -2.34 -25.14 -1.68
N MET A 179 -1.50 -24.17 -1.28
CA MET A 179 -0.42 -24.37 -0.30
C MET A 179 -0.95 -24.71 1.10
N GLU A 180 -2.05 -24.09 1.54
CA GLU A 180 -2.72 -24.45 2.81
C GLU A 180 -3.21 -25.89 2.79
N LYS A 181 -3.85 -26.33 1.69
CA LYS A 181 -4.28 -27.73 1.53
C LYS A 181 -3.11 -28.70 1.46
N PHE A 182 -2.00 -28.31 0.84
CA PHE A 182 -0.75 -29.07 0.86
C PHE A 182 -0.19 -29.26 2.27
N ARG A 183 -0.10 -28.19 3.07
CA ARG A 183 0.36 -28.30 4.47
C ARG A 183 -0.63 -29.07 5.36
N ALA A 184 -1.93 -28.95 5.12
CA ALA A 184 -2.96 -29.73 5.80
C ALA A 184 -2.85 -31.23 5.50
N MET A 185 -2.52 -31.60 4.26
CA MET A 185 -2.26 -32.97 3.84
C MET A 185 -1.11 -33.59 4.65
N GLU A 186 0.01 -32.85 4.79
CA GLU A 186 1.16 -33.27 5.61
C GLU A 186 0.81 -33.40 7.10
N GLY A 187 0.07 -32.44 7.65
CA GLY A 187 -0.37 -32.47 9.05
C GLY A 187 -1.28 -33.65 9.40
N ARG A 188 -1.92 -34.28 8.40
CA ARG A 188 -2.73 -35.49 8.56
C ARG A 188 -2.01 -36.79 8.22
N ASN A 189 -0.68 -36.74 8.06
CA ASN A 189 0.16 -37.88 7.65
C ASN A 189 -0.24 -38.50 6.30
N VAL A 190 -0.80 -37.71 5.39
CA VAL A 190 -0.96 -38.12 3.98
C VAL A 190 0.28 -37.61 3.24
N GLU A 191 1.17 -38.50 2.82
CA GLU A 191 2.44 -38.09 2.22
C GLU A 191 2.23 -37.49 0.81
N PRO A 192 2.70 -36.25 0.55
CA PRO A 192 2.66 -35.66 -0.78
C PRO A 192 3.44 -36.49 -1.80
N ASP A 193 2.86 -36.73 -2.97
CA ASP A 193 3.52 -37.46 -4.05
C ASP A 193 4.06 -36.52 -5.13
N LYS A 194 4.67 -37.12 -6.16
CA LYS A 194 5.16 -36.38 -7.33
C LYS A 194 4.08 -35.56 -8.03
N ILE A 195 2.81 -35.99 -7.97
CA ILE A 195 1.69 -35.28 -8.61
C ILE A 195 1.35 -34.03 -7.80
N THR A 196 1.41 -34.10 -6.47
CA THR A 196 1.20 -32.97 -5.56
C THR A 196 2.17 -31.82 -5.86
N TYR A 197 3.49 -32.08 -5.79
CA TYR A 197 4.53 -31.07 -6.04
C TYR A 197 4.47 -30.51 -7.46
N MET A 198 4.32 -31.38 -8.46
CA MET A 198 4.20 -30.96 -9.86
C MET A 198 3.02 -30.00 -10.07
N THR A 199 1.86 -30.29 -9.45
CA THR A 199 0.65 -29.44 -9.58
C THR A 199 0.88 -28.07 -8.96
N LEU A 200 1.53 -28.00 -7.79
CA LEU A 200 1.83 -26.75 -7.12
C LEU A 200 2.90 -25.93 -7.86
N ILE A 201 4.00 -26.57 -8.30
CA ILE A 201 5.05 -25.91 -9.10
C ILE A 201 4.46 -25.32 -10.38
N GLN A 202 3.54 -26.04 -11.04
CA GLN A 202 2.85 -25.53 -12.23
C GLN A 202 1.93 -24.35 -11.90
N GLY A 203 1.20 -24.40 -10.78
CA GLY A 203 0.38 -23.30 -10.28
C GLY A 203 1.19 -22.03 -10.01
N CYS A 204 2.22 -22.14 -9.18
CA CYS A 204 3.15 -21.04 -8.86
C CYS A 204 3.78 -20.44 -10.13
N TYR A 205 4.21 -21.27 -11.08
CA TYR A 205 4.80 -20.79 -12.33
C TYR A 205 3.80 -20.01 -13.18
N SER A 206 2.53 -20.44 -13.21
CA SER A 206 1.48 -19.73 -13.96
C SER A 206 1.11 -18.37 -13.35
N GLU A 207 1.24 -18.22 -12.04
CA GLU A 207 1.05 -16.96 -11.31
C GLU A 207 2.31 -16.07 -11.27
N GLY A 208 3.46 -16.58 -11.75
CA GLY A 208 4.72 -15.84 -11.75
C GLY A 208 5.47 -15.85 -10.42
N ASP A 209 5.02 -16.65 -9.44
CA ASP A 209 5.69 -16.82 -8.15
C ASP A 209 6.87 -17.81 -8.27
N VAL A 210 8.01 -17.28 -8.73
CA VAL A 210 9.23 -18.06 -8.96
C VAL A 210 9.85 -18.54 -7.65
N ASP A 211 9.72 -17.80 -6.55
CA ASP A 211 10.33 -18.15 -5.27
C ASP A 211 9.63 -19.37 -4.63
N SER A 212 8.29 -19.45 -4.71
CA SER A 212 7.55 -20.65 -4.30
C SER A 212 7.80 -21.85 -5.21
N CYS A 213 7.99 -21.65 -6.52
CA CYS A 213 8.42 -22.74 -7.41
C CYS A 213 9.75 -23.36 -6.97
N LEU A 214 10.71 -22.52 -6.57
CA LEU A 214 12.05 -22.96 -6.15
C LEU A 214 12.02 -23.70 -4.82
N SER A 215 11.28 -23.18 -3.84
CA SER A 215 11.16 -23.81 -2.53
C SER A 215 10.52 -25.20 -2.62
N LEU A 216 9.45 -25.34 -3.41
CA LEU A 216 8.81 -26.64 -3.66
C LEU A 216 9.70 -27.62 -4.42
N TYR A 217 10.50 -27.13 -5.38
CA TYR A 217 11.49 -27.95 -6.08
C TYR A 217 12.57 -28.47 -5.11
N GLN A 218 13.08 -27.60 -4.23
CA GLN A 218 14.06 -27.98 -3.19
C GLN A 218 13.46 -28.96 -2.19
N GLU A 219 12.23 -28.72 -1.71
CA GLU A 219 11.54 -29.62 -0.78
C GLU A 219 11.28 -31.00 -1.41
N MET A 220 10.94 -31.05 -2.71
CA MET A 220 10.78 -32.30 -3.47
C MET A 220 12.11 -33.08 -3.58
N GLU A 221 13.22 -32.36 -3.75
CA GLU A 221 14.57 -32.91 -3.82
C GLU A 221 15.04 -33.47 -2.46
N GLU A 222 14.83 -32.72 -1.37
CA GLU A 222 15.19 -33.11 0.00
C GLU A 222 14.44 -34.37 0.46
N LYS A 223 13.18 -34.53 0.04
CA LYS A 223 12.38 -35.74 0.31
C LYS A 223 12.76 -36.93 -0.57
N GLY A 224 13.72 -36.78 -1.47
CA GLY A 224 14.19 -37.85 -2.34
C GLY A 224 13.17 -38.32 -3.38
N LEU A 225 12.17 -37.48 -3.71
CA LEU A 225 11.17 -37.82 -4.71
C LEU A 225 11.75 -37.68 -6.13
N GLU A 226 11.30 -38.53 -7.05
CA GLU A 226 11.69 -38.44 -8.46
C GLU A 226 11.12 -37.15 -9.08
N ILE A 227 12.00 -36.18 -9.38
CA ILE A 227 11.63 -34.89 -9.98
C ILE A 227 11.25 -35.10 -11.45
N PRO A 228 10.00 -34.79 -11.87
CA PRO A 228 9.59 -34.93 -13.26
C PRO A 228 10.38 -33.98 -14.18
N PRO A 229 10.76 -34.40 -15.40
CA PRO A 229 11.46 -33.53 -16.36
C PRO A 229 10.75 -32.19 -16.64
N HIS A 230 9.42 -32.16 -16.54
CA HIS A 230 8.65 -30.93 -16.70
C HIS A 230 8.85 -29.95 -15.53
N ALA A 231 9.01 -30.44 -14.30
CA ALA A 231 9.26 -29.58 -13.13
C ALA A 231 10.60 -28.83 -13.26
N TYR A 232 11.68 -29.51 -13.69
CA TYR A 232 12.94 -28.86 -14.04
C TYR A 232 12.74 -27.76 -15.08
N SER A 233 11.97 -28.06 -16.13
CA SER A 233 11.70 -27.11 -17.22
C SER A 233 10.97 -25.84 -16.72
N LEU A 234 9.99 -25.98 -15.81
CA LEU A 234 9.27 -24.86 -15.21
C LEU A 234 10.20 -23.99 -14.34
N VAL A 235 11.01 -24.61 -13.48
CA VAL A 235 11.94 -23.92 -12.59
C VAL A 235 13.03 -23.17 -13.38
N ILE A 236 13.62 -23.81 -14.40
CA ILE A 236 14.61 -23.18 -15.29
C ILE A 236 13.99 -21.96 -15.99
N ASN A 237 12.79 -22.11 -16.55
CA ASN A 237 12.09 -21.00 -17.20
C ASN A 237 11.77 -19.85 -16.23
N GLY A 238 11.30 -20.16 -15.01
CA GLY A 238 11.00 -19.18 -13.97
C GLY A 238 12.23 -18.36 -13.58
N LEU A 239 13.34 -19.06 -13.27
CA LEU A 239 14.64 -18.43 -12.95
C LEU A 239 15.15 -17.56 -14.11
N CYS A 240 15.06 -18.05 -15.34
CA CYS A 240 15.52 -17.33 -16.53
C CYS A 240 14.70 -16.05 -16.78
N LYS A 241 13.38 -16.10 -16.58
CA LYS A 241 12.49 -14.92 -16.65
C LYS A 241 12.76 -13.91 -15.55
N GLY A 242 13.08 -14.38 -14.33
CA GLY A 242 13.47 -13.54 -13.21
C GLY A 242 14.89 -12.95 -13.30
N GLY A 243 15.62 -13.17 -14.42
CA GLY A 243 16.98 -12.67 -14.62
C GLY A 243 18.07 -13.44 -13.86
N LYS A 244 17.71 -14.51 -13.15
CA LYS A 244 18.63 -15.37 -12.37
C LYS A 244 19.27 -16.44 -13.26
N CYS A 245 19.93 -16.04 -14.35
CA CYS A 245 20.47 -16.95 -15.39
C CYS A 245 21.47 -18.00 -14.86
N MET A 246 22.29 -17.63 -13.87
CA MET A 246 23.30 -18.54 -13.29
C MET A 246 22.67 -19.66 -12.46
N GLU A 247 21.63 -19.35 -11.67
CA GLU A 247 20.88 -20.34 -10.91
C GLU A 247 20.10 -21.27 -11.85
N GLY A 248 19.49 -20.71 -12.91
CA GLY A 248 18.83 -21.50 -13.94
C GLY A 248 19.77 -22.50 -14.61
N TYR A 249 21.00 -22.08 -14.91
CA TYR A 249 22.02 -22.98 -15.47
C TYR A 249 22.46 -24.07 -14.48
N ALA A 250 22.52 -23.77 -13.18
CA ALA A 250 22.85 -24.77 -12.17
C ALA A 250 21.77 -25.87 -12.09
N VAL A 251 20.49 -25.49 -12.10
CA VAL A 251 19.36 -26.45 -12.15
C VAL A 251 19.39 -27.28 -13.44
N PHE A 252 19.76 -26.67 -14.56
CA PHE A 252 19.94 -27.36 -15.83
C PHE A 252 21.05 -28.41 -15.79
N GLU A 253 22.24 -28.08 -15.27
CA GLU A 253 23.33 -29.08 -15.10
C GLU A 253 22.91 -30.21 -14.17
N HIS A 254 22.20 -29.89 -13.10
CA HIS A 254 21.71 -30.88 -12.16
C HIS A 254 20.70 -31.84 -12.82
N MET A 255 19.79 -31.33 -13.66
CA MET A 255 18.88 -32.15 -14.47
C MET A 255 19.64 -33.15 -15.34
N ILE A 256 20.72 -32.73 -16.01
CA ILE A 256 21.55 -33.61 -16.84
C ILE A 256 22.27 -34.66 -16.01
N GLN A 257 22.84 -34.29 -14.84
CA GLN A 257 23.52 -35.21 -13.94
C GLN A 257 22.59 -36.31 -13.41
N LYS A 258 21.31 -36.00 -13.20
CA LYS A 258 20.27 -36.98 -12.82
C LYS A 258 19.78 -37.85 -13.99
N GLY A 259 20.37 -37.72 -15.17
CA GLY A 259 20.04 -38.52 -16.35
C GLY A 259 18.80 -38.06 -17.11
N CYS A 260 18.22 -36.90 -16.78
CA CYS A 260 17.11 -36.33 -17.53
C CYS A 260 17.63 -35.64 -18.79
N LYS A 261 16.97 -35.88 -19.94
CA LYS A 261 17.33 -35.22 -21.20
C LYS A 261 16.73 -33.82 -21.25
N ALA A 262 17.57 -32.82 -21.48
CA ALA A 262 17.10 -31.48 -21.82
C ALA A 262 16.30 -31.48 -23.13
N ASN A 263 15.42 -30.50 -23.28
CA ASN A 263 14.68 -30.23 -24.50
C ASN A 263 15.05 -28.85 -25.07
N VAL A 264 14.53 -28.55 -26.26
CA VAL A 264 14.76 -27.26 -26.94
C VAL A 264 14.35 -26.07 -26.07
N ALA A 265 13.22 -26.15 -25.37
CA ALA A 265 12.72 -25.05 -24.53
C ALA A 265 13.68 -24.68 -23.39
N ASN A 266 14.30 -25.67 -22.73
CA ASN A 266 15.26 -25.43 -21.64
C ASN A 266 16.50 -24.68 -22.14
N TYR A 267 17.03 -25.10 -23.29
CA TYR A 267 18.16 -24.46 -23.95
C TYR A 267 17.81 -23.03 -24.40
N THR A 268 16.69 -22.87 -25.11
CA THR A 268 16.21 -21.56 -25.58
C THR A 268 16.04 -20.56 -24.43
N ALA A 269 15.47 -20.98 -23.31
CA ALA A 269 15.27 -20.12 -22.14
C ALA A 269 16.59 -19.64 -21.51
N LEU A 270 17.57 -20.53 -21.38
CA LEU A 270 18.90 -20.18 -20.85
C LEU A 270 19.67 -19.28 -21.82
N ILE A 271 19.62 -19.59 -23.12
CA ILE A 271 20.25 -18.78 -24.17
C ILE A 271 19.67 -17.36 -24.14
N ASP A 272 18.34 -17.23 -24.10
CA ASP A 272 17.66 -15.92 -24.03
C ASP A 272 18.02 -15.16 -22.76
N SER A 273 18.07 -15.85 -21.61
CA SER A 273 18.47 -15.23 -20.34
C SER A 273 19.91 -14.70 -20.39
N TYR A 274 20.87 -15.47 -20.94
CA TYR A 274 22.25 -15.02 -21.10
C TYR A 274 22.39 -13.87 -22.11
N VAL A 275 21.61 -13.87 -23.20
CA VAL A 275 21.54 -12.76 -24.16
C VAL A 275 21.05 -11.49 -23.46
N LYS A 276 19.99 -11.58 -22.65
CA LYS A 276 19.44 -10.45 -21.88
C LYS A 276 20.43 -9.92 -20.82
N CYS A 277 21.24 -10.79 -20.21
CA CYS A 277 22.32 -10.39 -19.31
C CYS A 277 23.59 -9.88 -20.04
N GLY A 278 23.57 -9.73 -21.37
CA GLY A 278 24.68 -9.21 -22.16
C GLY A 278 25.85 -10.20 -22.34
N SER A 279 25.68 -11.48 -21.98
CA SER A 279 26.72 -12.51 -22.03
C SER A 279 26.61 -13.39 -23.28
N ILE A 280 26.72 -12.79 -24.47
CA ILE A 280 26.54 -13.49 -25.75
C ILE A 280 27.47 -14.71 -25.92
N GLU A 281 28.71 -14.64 -25.43
CA GLU A 281 29.67 -15.75 -25.53
C GLU A 281 29.21 -17.01 -24.79
N LYS A 282 28.53 -16.85 -23.65
CA LYS A 282 27.95 -17.98 -22.91
C LYS A 282 26.72 -18.53 -23.62
N ALA A 283 25.89 -17.65 -24.19
CA ALA A 283 24.73 -18.03 -24.98
C ALA A 283 25.15 -18.84 -26.22
N MET A 284 26.19 -18.42 -26.94
CA MET A 284 26.74 -19.14 -28.10
C MET A 284 27.33 -20.51 -27.70
N LYS A 285 28.02 -20.62 -26.57
CA LYS A 285 28.49 -21.91 -26.04
C LYS A 285 27.33 -22.87 -25.74
N LEU A 286 26.25 -22.37 -25.16
CA LEU A 286 25.03 -23.16 -24.90
C LEU A 286 24.33 -23.59 -26.19
N PHE A 287 24.31 -22.71 -27.19
CA PHE A 287 23.75 -23.00 -28.50
C PHE A 287 24.52 -24.10 -29.25
N GLU A 288 25.85 -24.07 -29.20
CA GLU A 288 26.66 -25.14 -29.78
C GLU A 288 26.55 -26.46 -28.99
N ARG A 289 26.45 -26.37 -27.65
CA ARG A 289 26.17 -27.56 -26.83
C ARG A 289 24.83 -28.19 -27.19
N MET A 290 23.78 -27.39 -27.40
CA MET A 290 22.47 -27.88 -27.83
C MET A 290 22.56 -28.73 -29.10
N LYS A 291 23.33 -28.28 -30.10
CA LYS A 291 23.57 -29.04 -31.34
C LYS A 291 24.38 -30.31 -31.09
N ASN A 292 25.44 -30.23 -30.27
CA ASN A 292 26.26 -31.39 -29.92
C ASN A 292 25.47 -32.47 -29.15
N ASP A 293 24.47 -32.06 -28.38
CA ASP A 293 23.53 -32.95 -27.69
C ASP A 293 22.48 -33.55 -28.64
N GLY A 294 22.53 -33.22 -29.94
CA GLY A 294 21.63 -33.73 -30.98
C GLY A 294 20.25 -33.06 -31.00
N LEU A 295 20.10 -31.89 -30.38
CA LEU A 295 18.86 -31.12 -30.42
C LEU A 295 18.96 -30.06 -31.54
N GLU A 296 18.09 -30.17 -32.53
CA GLU A 296 17.98 -29.16 -33.59
C GLU A 296 17.35 -27.87 -33.03
N PRO A 297 18.03 -26.71 -33.15
CA PRO A 297 17.44 -25.45 -32.72
C PRO A 297 16.21 -25.09 -33.54
N ASP A 298 15.18 -24.58 -32.86
CA ASP A 298 13.94 -24.16 -33.50
C ASP A 298 13.96 -22.68 -33.92
N GLU A 299 12.90 -22.23 -34.58
CA GLU A 299 12.74 -20.84 -35.01
C GLU A 299 12.94 -19.85 -33.86
N VAL A 300 12.47 -20.18 -32.65
CA VAL A 300 12.59 -19.33 -31.48
C VAL A 300 14.04 -19.26 -31.02
N THR A 301 14.75 -20.39 -30.97
CA THR A 301 16.18 -20.42 -30.60
C THR A 301 17.02 -19.56 -31.55
N TYR A 302 16.85 -19.73 -32.87
CA TYR A 302 17.57 -18.93 -33.85
C TYR A 302 17.22 -17.45 -33.75
N GLY A 303 15.96 -17.10 -33.48
CA GLY A 303 15.53 -15.72 -33.29
C GLY A 303 16.22 -15.05 -32.09
N VAL A 304 16.35 -15.78 -30.97
CA VAL A 304 17.07 -15.32 -29.78
C VAL A 304 18.56 -15.09 -30.08
N ILE A 305 19.21 -16.00 -30.82
CA ILE A 305 20.62 -15.87 -31.21
C ILE A 305 20.83 -14.68 -32.13
N VAL A 306 19.99 -14.52 -33.17
CA VAL A 306 20.05 -13.38 -34.10
C VAL A 306 19.89 -12.06 -33.34
N ASN A 307 18.93 -11.96 -32.42
CA ASN A 307 18.75 -10.79 -31.56
C ASN A 307 19.99 -10.52 -30.69
N GLY A 308 20.55 -11.56 -30.05
CA GLY A 308 21.74 -11.43 -29.21
C GLY A 308 23.00 -11.00 -29.98
N LEU A 309 23.21 -11.54 -31.18
CA LEU A 309 24.30 -11.15 -32.07
C LEU A 309 24.14 -9.70 -32.56
N CYS A 310 22.93 -9.29 -32.93
CA CYS A 310 22.64 -7.91 -33.29
C CYS A 310 22.91 -6.93 -32.14
N LYS A 311 22.48 -7.28 -30.92
CA LYS A 311 22.73 -6.46 -29.71
C LYS A 311 24.21 -6.36 -29.32
N SER A 312 25.01 -7.38 -29.64
CA SER A 312 26.46 -7.39 -29.40
C SER A 312 27.28 -6.81 -30.56
N GLY A 313 26.63 -6.35 -31.64
CA GLY A 313 27.27 -5.76 -32.81
C GLY A 313 27.84 -6.77 -33.82
N ARG A 314 27.64 -8.07 -33.61
CA ARG A 314 28.10 -9.16 -34.50
C ARG A 314 27.08 -9.42 -35.62
N VAL A 315 26.74 -8.37 -36.37
CA VAL A 315 25.63 -8.38 -37.33
C VAL A 315 25.89 -9.30 -38.53
N GLU A 316 27.15 -9.49 -38.95
CA GLU A 316 27.46 -10.42 -40.04
C GLU A 316 27.08 -11.85 -39.71
N GLU A 317 27.42 -12.33 -38.51
CA GLU A 317 27.05 -13.67 -38.05
C GLU A 317 25.52 -13.80 -37.90
N ALA A 318 24.85 -12.72 -37.46
CA ALA A 318 23.39 -12.70 -37.40
C ALA A 318 22.75 -12.84 -38.79
N MET A 319 23.34 -12.20 -39.80
CA MET A 319 22.92 -12.30 -41.21
C MET A 319 23.19 -13.69 -41.81
N GLU A 320 24.31 -14.32 -41.45
CA GLU A 320 24.62 -15.70 -41.83
C GLU A 320 23.58 -16.68 -41.28
N TYR A 321 23.22 -16.56 -40.00
CA TYR A 321 22.16 -17.40 -39.40
C TYR A 321 20.79 -17.14 -40.01
N PHE A 322 20.47 -15.89 -40.33
CA PHE A 322 19.24 -15.54 -41.04
C PHE A 322 19.17 -16.17 -42.43
N ALA A 323 20.24 -16.06 -43.21
CA ALA A 323 20.35 -16.69 -44.53
C ALA A 323 20.26 -18.22 -44.45
N PHE A 324 20.86 -18.81 -43.42
CA PHE A 324 20.77 -20.24 -43.13
C PHE A 324 19.33 -20.68 -42.85
N CYS A 325 18.59 -19.94 -41.99
CA CYS A 325 17.17 -20.23 -41.71
C CYS A 325 16.31 -20.11 -42.97
N GLU A 326 16.51 -19.06 -43.79
CA GLU A 326 15.82 -18.90 -45.07
C GLU A 326 16.12 -20.03 -46.06
N GLY A 327 17.39 -20.44 -46.19
CA GLY A 327 17.81 -21.50 -47.10
C GLY A 327 17.28 -22.89 -46.73
N ARG A 328 16.95 -23.12 -45.44
CA ARG A 328 16.28 -24.33 -44.96
C ARG A 328 14.75 -24.26 -45.00
N GLY A 329 14.18 -23.14 -45.43
CA GLY A 329 12.73 -22.93 -45.44
C GLY A 329 12.11 -22.84 -44.05
N MET A 330 12.89 -22.48 -43.02
CA MET A 330 12.34 -22.20 -41.69
C MET A 330 11.50 -20.92 -41.76
N ALA A 331 10.40 -20.87 -41.02
CA ALA A 331 9.60 -19.66 -40.94
C ALA A 331 10.44 -18.56 -40.28
N VAL A 332 10.66 -17.47 -41.01
CA VAL A 332 11.35 -16.28 -40.50
C VAL A 332 10.27 -15.28 -40.17
N ASN A 333 10.04 -15.04 -38.88
CA ASN A 333 9.00 -14.15 -38.39
C ASN A 333 9.48 -12.69 -38.25
N ALA A 334 8.57 -11.80 -37.84
CA ALA A 334 8.85 -10.37 -37.65
C ALA A 334 9.99 -10.09 -36.65
N MET A 335 10.25 -10.97 -35.67
CA MET A 335 11.33 -10.81 -34.69
C MET A 335 12.73 -10.87 -35.34
N PHE A 336 12.92 -11.73 -36.34
CA PHE A 336 14.19 -11.83 -37.08
C PHE A 336 14.45 -10.55 -37.87
N TYR A 337 13.48 -10.12 -38.67
CA TYR A 337 13.61 -8.91 -39.48
C TYR A 337 13.85 -7.69 -38.60
N SER A 338 13.04 -7.50 -37.56
CA SER A 338 13.17 -6.35 -36.66
C SER A 338 14.50 -6.32 -35.89
N SER A 339 14.99 -7.48 -35.41
CA SER A 339 16.29 -7.57 -34.74
C SER A 339 17.45 -7.23 -35.68
N LEU A 340 17.41 -7.71 -36.94
CA LEU A 340 18.43 -7.42 -37.95
C LEU A 340 18.37 -5.97 -38.42
N ILE A 341 17.18 -5.41 -38.61
CA ILE A 341 16.98 -4.00 -38.97
C ILE A 341 17.56 -3.10 -37.86
N ASP A 342 17.28 -3.39 -36.59
CA ASP A 342 17.88 -2.67 -35.46
C ASP A 342 19.42 -2.86 -35.41
N GLY A 343 19.91 -4.07 -35.61
CA GLY A 343 21.34 -4.38 -35.66
C GLY A 343 22.09 -3.65 -36.79
N LEU A 344 21.58 -3.72 -38.01
CA LEU A 344 22.12 -3.05 -39.20
C LEU A 344 22.03 -1.53 -39.07
N GLY A 345 20.91 -1.02 -38.52
CA GLY A 345 20.74 0.38 -38.20
C GLY A 345 21.79 0.89 -37.22
N LYS A 346 22.07 0.12 -36.16
CA LYS A 346 23.15 0.42 -35.19
C LYS A 346 24.54 0.32 -35.80
N ALA A 347 24.75 -0.56 -36.78
CA ALA A 347 25.99 -0.68 -37.53
C ALA A 347 26.15 0.40 -38.62
N GLY A 348 25.13 1.25 -38.85
CA GLY A 348 25.14 2.29 -39.88
C GLY A 348 24.94 1.78 -41.32
N ARG A 349 24.55 0.51 -41.50
CA ARG A 349 24.32 -0.13 -42.81
C ARG A 349 22.87 0.05 -43.26
N LEU A 350 22.48 1.30 -43.48
CA LEU A 350 21.09 1.69 -43.73
C LEU A 350 20.50 1.03 -44.99
N ASP A 351 21.23 1.00 -46.10
CA ASP A 351 20.76 0.42 -47.37
C ASP A 351 20.42 -1.08 -47.26
N GLU A 352 21.02 -1.79 -46.31
CA GLU A 352 20.70 -3.19 -46.03
C GLU A 352 19.50 -3.34 -45.12
N ALA A 353 19.35 -2.44 -44.14
CA ALA A 353 18.17 -2.39 -43.27
C ALA A 353 16.89 -2.07 -44.05
N GLU A 354 16.95 -1.11 -44.98
CA GLU A 354 15.82 -0.78 -45.88
C GLU A 354 15.44 -1.96 -46.78
N ARG A 355 16.42 -2.59 -47.43
CA ARG A 355 16.18 -3.79 -48.26
C ARG A 355 15.56 -4.94 -47.46
N LEU A 356 15.96 -5.14 -46.20
CA LEU A 356 15.33 -6.15 -45.34
C LEU A 356 13.90 -5.78 -44.95
N PHE A 357 13.62 -4.50 -44.70
CA PHE A 357 12.27 -4.02 -44.42
C PHE A 357 11.34 -4.21 -45.63
N GLU A 358 11.80 -3.88 -46.84
CA GLU A 358 11.06 -4.14 -48.07
C GLU A 358 10.82 -5.64 -48.30
N LYS A 359 11.85 -6.46 -48.07
CA LYS A 359 11.74 -7.93 -48.17
C LYS A 359 10.73 -8.50 -47.17
N MET A 360 10.66 -7.96 -45.95
CA MET A 360 9.66 -8.30 -44.94
C MET A 360 8.24 -8.01 -45.45
N VAL A 361 8.04 -6.84 -46.08
CA VAL A 361 6.75 -6.42 -46.65
C VAL A 361 6.33 -7.36 -47.80
N VAL A 362 7.23 -7.66 -48.74
CA VAL A 362 6.96 -8.55 -49.88
C VAL A 362 6.60 -9.96 -49.44
N LYS A 363 7.19 -10.43 -48.33
CA LYS A 363 6.87 -11.74 -47.74
C LYS A 363 5.59 -11.76 -46.90
N GLY A 364 4.91 -10.63 -46.76
CA GLY A 364 3.67 -10.52 -45.99
C GLY A 364 3.85 -10.72 -44.48
N CYS A 365 5.06 -10.49 -43.96
CA CYS A 365 5.29 -10.52 -42.52
C CYS A 365 4.70 -9.24 -41.89
N PRO A 366 3.85 -9.35 -40.85
CA PRO A 366 3.20 -8.19 -40.24
C PRO A 366 4.23 -7.24 -39.63
N GLN A 367 4.18 -5.98 -40.05
CA GLN A 367 5.02 -4.91 -39.52
C GLN A 367 4.43 -4.45 -38.19
N ASP A 368 5.19 -4.60 -37.11
CA ASP A 368 4.84 -4.06 -35.80
C ASP A 368 5.50 -2.68 -35.57
N SER A 369 5.09 -1.99 -34.52
CA SER A 369 5.68 -0.70 -34.16
C SER A 369 7.18 -0.80 -33.89
N TYR A 370 7.70 -1.97 -33.51
CA TYR A 370 9.11 -2.17 -33.23
C TYR A 370 9.97 -2.12 -34.50
N CYS A 371 9.55 -2.78 -35.58
CA CYS A 371 10.28 -2.76 -36.86
C CYS A 371 10.31 -1.37 -37.50
N TYR A 372 9.18 -0.66 -37.48
CA TYR A 372 9.09 0.73 -37.95
C TYR A 372 10.01 1.64 -37.14
N ASN A 373 10.00 1.52 -35.81
CA ASN A 373 10.84 2.32 -34.95
C ASN A 373 12.33 2.06 -35.13
N ALA A 374 12.74 0.81 -35.35
CA ALA A 374 14.14 0.47 -35.61
C ALA A 374 14.66 1.14 -36.88
N LEU A 375 13.87 1.12 -37.97
CA LEU A 375 14.27 1.76 -39.23
C LEU A 375 14.20 3.30 -39.14
N ILE A 376 13.17 3.85 -38.50
CA ILE A 376 13.04 5.29 -38.24
C ILE A 376 14.24 5.79 -37.39
N ASP A 377 14.68 5.03 -36.39
CA ASP A 377 15.86 5.39 -35.57
C ASP A 377 17.16 5.32 -36.37
N ALA A 378 17.32 4.33 -37.23
CA ALA A 378 18.45 4.24 -38.15
C ALA A 378 18.52 5.47 -39.09
N LEU A 379 17.40 5.81 -39.73
CA LEU A 379 17.29 6.96 -40.63
C LEU A 379 17.54 8.29 -39.91
N ALA A 380 16.95 8.47 -38.73
CA ALA A 380 17.15 9.64 -37.89
C ALA A 380 18.62 9.79 -37.43
N LYS A 381 19.34 8.69 -37.21
CA LYS A 381 20.77 8.71 -36.88
C LYS A 381 21.66 9.01 -38.08
N CYS A 382 21.25 8.62 -39.29
CA CYS A 382 21.95 8.90 -40.54
C CYS A 382 21.70 10.31 -41.10
N GLY A 383 20.87 11.12 -40.44
CA GLY A 383 20.55 12.48 -40.91
C GLY A 383 19.63 12.49 -42.13
N LYS A 384 18.75 11.50 -42.24
CA LYS A 384 17.73 11.40 -43.29
C LYS A 384 16.31 11.59 -42.72
N ALA A 385 16.02 12.71 -42.06
CA ALA A 385 14.74 12.91 -41.36
C ALA A 385 13.53 12.93 -42.30
N ASP A 386 13.66 13.35 -43.56
CA ASP A 386 12.54 13.30 -44.52
C ASP A 386 12.10 11.87 -44.83
N GLU A 387 13.05 10.94 -44.98
CA GLU A 387 12.77 9.52 -45.18
C GLU A 387 12.17 8.90 -43.90
N ALA A 388 12.66 9.30 -42.72
CA ALA A 388 12.10 8.87 -41.43
C ALA A 388 10.65 9.36 -41.24
N LEU A 389 10.34 10.60 -41.62
CA LEU A 389 8.98 11.17 -41.58
C LEU A 389 8.06 10.52 -42.62
N ALA A 390 8.58 10.16 -43.79
CA ALA A 390 7.82 9.41 -44.79
C ALA A 390 7.43 8.01 -44.28
N LEU A 391 8.35 7.31 -43.59
CA LEU A 391 8.03 6.04 -42.94
C LEU A 391 7.03 6.19 -41.78
N PHE A 392 7.10 7.27 -41.01
CA PHE A 392 6.11 7.56 -39.97
C PHE A 392 4.70 7.75 -40.54
N LYS A 393 4.57 8.44 -41.68
CA LYS A 393 3.28 8.58 -42.38
C LYS A 393 2.78 7.24 -42.92
N LYS A 394 3.67 6.45 -43.53
CA LYS A 394 3.33 5.10 -44.00
C LYS A 394 2.84 4.21 -42.85
N MET A 395 3.50 4.27 -41.70
CA MET A 395 3.08 3.57 -40.48
C MET A 395 1.67 3.98 -40.02
N GLU A 396 1.31 5.26 -40.17
CA GLU A 396 -0.02 5.79 -39.86
C GLU A 396 -1.08 5.33 -40.88
N GLU A 397 -0.77 5.37 -42.18
CA GLU A 397 -1.65 4.91 -43.26
C GLU A 397 -1.95 3.40 -43.19
N GLU A 398 -0.97 2.61 -42.76
CA GLU A 398 -1.10 1.15 -42.56
C GLU A 398 -1.76 0.79 -41.22
N GLY A 399 -2.06 1.76 -40.36
CA GLY A 399 -2.76 1.54 -39.09
C GLY A 399 -1.91 0.91 -37.99
N CYS A 400 -0.58 0.99 -38.08
CA CYS A 400 0.33 0.49 -37.04
C CYS A 400 0.40 1.46 -35.85
N ASP A 401 0.33 0.93 -34.62
CA ASP A 401 0.26 1.71 -33.39
C ASP A 401 1.49 2.61 -33.20
N GLN A 402 1.29 3.93 -33.14
CA GLN A 402 2.37 4.86 -32.82
C GLN A 402 2.60 4.90 -31.31
N THR A 403 3.82 4.59 -30.88
CA THR A 403 4.19 4.54 -29.46
C THR A 403 4.95 5.79 -29.03
N VAL A 404 5.06 6.01 -27.71
CA VAL A 404 5.93 7.05 -27.11
C VAL A 404 7.35 7.01 -27.68
N TYR A 405 7.87 5.81 -27.98
CA TYR A 405 9.20 5.62 -28.54
C TYR A 405 9.31 6.16 -29.97
N THR A 406 8.28 5.95 -30.79
CA THR A 406 8.16 6.46 -32.18
C THR A 406 8.34 7.97 -32.24
N TYR A 407 7.56 8.69 -31.42
CA TYR A 407 7.66 10.15 -31.32
C TYR A 407 9.00 10.60 -30.77
N THR A 408 9.54 9.90 -29.76
CA THR A 408 10.83 10.25 -29.14
C THR A 408 11.98 10.20 -30.14
N ILE A 409 12.03 9.16 -30.98
CA ILE A 409 13.06 9.00 -32.02
C ILE A 409 13.00 10.16 -33.02
N LEU A 410 11.81 10.43 -33.57
CA LEU A 410 11.61 11.48 -34.59
C LEU A 410 11.93 12.86 -34.04
N ILE A 411 11.48 13.17 -32.82
CA ILE A 411 11.78 14.44 -32.15
C ILE A 411 13.29 14.59 -31.97
N SER A 412 13.98 13.55 -31.51
CA SER A 412 15.44 13.57 -31.38
C SER A 412 16.15 13.75 -32.72
N GLY A 413 15.70 13.07 -33.77
CA GLY A 413 16.24 13.16 -35.14
C GLY A 413 16.08 14.55 -35.73
N LEU A 414 14.89 15.13 -35.67
CA LEU A 414 14.59 16.45 -36.21
C LEU A 414 15.40 17.56 -35.52
N PHE A 415 15.65 17.45 -34.21
CA PHE A 415 16.52 18.38 -33.51
C PHE A 415 17.99 18.27 -33.96
N LYS A 416 18.48 17.08 -34.34
CA LYS A 416 19.84 16.91 -34.90
C LYS A 416 20.00 17.57 -36.27
N GLU A 417 18.93 17.62 -37.06
CA GLU A 417 18.90 18.29 -38.37
C GLU A 417 18.45 19.76 -38.28
N HIS A 418 18.32 20.33 -37.08
CA HIS A 418 17.90 21.71 -36.83
C HIS A 418 16.47 22.05 -37.31
N ARG A 419 15.60 21.05 -37.49
CA ARG A 419 14.19 21.19 -37.90
C ARG A 419 13.25 21.34 -36.70
N ASN A 420 13.49 22.38 -35.92
CA ASN A 420 12.96 22.51 -34.55
C ASN A 420 11.43 22.69 -34.48
N GLU A 421 10.82 23.36 -35.47
CA GLU A 421 9.37 23.58 -35.49
C GLU A 421 8.61 22.28 -35.79
N GLU A 422 9.16 21.41 -36.63
CA GLU A 422 8.55 20.11 -36.92
C GLU A 422 8.65 19.16 -35.72
N ALA A 423 9.77 19.20 -34.99
CA ALA A 423 9.93 18.44 -33.75
C ALA A 423 8.89 18.84 -32.68
N LEU A 424 8.60 20.14 -32.56
CA LEU A 424 7.58 20.65 -31.63
C LEU A 424 6.16 20.27 -32.06
N LYS A 425 5.85 20.30 -33.36
CA LYS A 425 4.55 19.83 -33.87
C LYS A 425 4.33 18.34 -33.57
N LEU A 426 5.37 17.51 -33.71
CA LEU A 426 5.28 16.08 -33.35
C LEU A 426 5.09 15.88 -31.85
N TRP A 427 5.71 16.72 -31.01
CA TRP A 427 5.48 16.71 -29.57
C TRP A 427 4.00 16.97 -29.24
N ASP A 428 3.43 18.04 -29.79
CA ASP A 428 2.03 18.40 -29.54
C ASP A 428 1.07 17.31 -30.06
N THR A 429 1.37 16.74 -31.24
CA THR A 429 0.59 15.62 -31.82
C THR A 429 0.58 14.38 -30.91
N MET A 430 1.70 14.08 -30.23
CA MET A 430 1.78 12.96 -29.28
C MET A 430 0.83 13.20 -28.09
N ILE A 431 0.78 14.43 -27.57
CA ILE A 431 -0.11 14.81 -26.46
C ILE A 431 -1.58 14.76 -26.88
N ASP A 432 -1.91 15.31 -28.05
CA ASP A 432 -3.28 15.35 -28.56
C ASP A 432 -3.86 13.96 -28.82
N LYS A 433 -3.02 12.99 -29.20
CA LYS A 433 -3.41 11.57 -29.33
C LYS A 433 -3.52 10.83 -27.99
N GLY A 434 -3.31 11.49 -26.86
CA GLY A 434 -3.38 10.89 -25.52
C GLY A 434 -2.21 9.95 -25.21
N ILE A 435 -1.10 10.04 -25.94
CA ILE A 435 0.09 9.23 -25.72
C ILE A 435 0.94 9.91 -24.64
N THR A 436 0.96 9.34 -23.44
CA THR A 436 1.68 9.91 -22.29
C THR A 436 3.19 9.89 -22.52
N PRO A 437 3.88 11.05 -22.57
CA PRO A 437 5.33 11.08 -22.74
C PRO A 437 6.04 10.43 -21.56
N ASN A 438 7.19 9.80 -21.82
CA ASN A 438 8.03 9.22 -20.77
C ASN A 438 9.30 10.05 -20.55
N VAL A 439 10.12 9.65 -19.57
CA VAL A 439 11.37 10.33 -19.21
C VAL A 439 12.31 10.51 -20.41
N ALA A 440 12.37 9.53 -21.32
CA ALA A 440 13.21 9.61 -22.52
C ALA A 440 12.69 10.65 -23.53
N SER A 441 11.37 10.76 -23.70
CA SER A 441 10.72 11.78 -24.54
C SER A 441 11.04 13.19 -24.06
N PHE A 442 10.92 13.42 -22.75
CA PHE A 442 11.23 14.72 -22.15
C PHE A 442 12.70 15.09 -22.26
N ARG A 443 13.59 14.11 -22.05
CA ARG A 443 15.04 14.30 -22.23
C ARG A 443 15.40 14.63 -23.68
N ALA A 444 14.80 13.96 -24.66
CA ALA A 444 15.05 14.24 -26.08
C ALA A 444 14.61 15.67 -26.46
N LEU A 445 13.44 16.09 -25.99
CA LEU A 445 12.90 17.43 -26.24
C LEU A 445 13.74 18.53 -25.56
N SER A 446 14.12 18.36 -24.29
CA SER A 446 14.87 19.36 -23.53
C SER A 446 16.28 19.57 -24.09
N ILE A 447 16.98 18.49 -24.45
CA ILE A 447 18.29 18.51 -25.12
C ILE A 447 18.17 19.21 -26.49
N GLY A 448 17.16 18.84 -27.28
CA GLY A 448 16.92 19.41 -28.60
C GLY A 448 16.67 20.91 -28.58
N LEU A 449 15.81 21.39 -27.66
CA LEU A 449 15.54 22.81 -27.47
C LEU A 449 16.78 23.60 -27.00
N CYS A 450 17.66 22.98 -26.21
CA CYS A 450 18.94 23.58 -25.79
C CYS A 450 19.92 23.74 -26.95
N LEU A 451 20.03 22.74 -27.83
CA LEU A 451 20.84 22.85 -29.05
C LEU A 451 20.30 23.93 -30.00
N SER A 452 18.99 24.15 -29.97
CA SER A 452 18.25 25.00 -30.91
C SER A 452 18.17 26.48 -30.57
N GLY A 453 18.81 26.95 -29.50
CA GLY A 453 18.65 28.34 -29.09
C GLY A 453 17.71 28.57 -27.91
N LYS A 454 16.71 27.68 -27.77
CA LYS A 454 15.46 27.93 -27.03
C LYS A 454 15.51 27.42 -25.59
N VAL A 455 16.57 27.75 -24.85
CA VAL A 455 16.83 27.24 -23.48
C VAL A 455 15.70 27.62 -22.50
N ALA A 456 15.16 28.84 -22.60
CA ALA A 456 14.06 29.28 -21.74
C ALA A 456 12.79 28.42 -21.92
N ARG A 457 12.49 27.98 -23.15
CA ARG A 457 11.35 27.10 -23.44
C ARG A 457 11.61 25.68 -22.94
N ALA A 458 12.85 25.20 -23.02
CA ALA A 458 13.26 23.92 -22.43
C ALA A 458 13.09 23.91 -20.90
N CYS A 459 13.49 25.00 -20.22
CA CYS A 459 13.29 25.17 -18.78
C CYS A 459 11.80 25.23 -18.43
N LYS A 460 10.99 25.99 -19.18
CA LYS A 460 9.54 26.08 -18.95
C LYS A 460 8.87 24.71 -19.06
N ILE A 461 9.22 23.92 -20.08
CA ILE A 461 8.68 22.57 -20.24
C ILE A 461 9.14 21.67 -19.08
N LEU A 462 10.41 21.72 -18.64
CA LEU A 462 10.85 20.97 -17.45
C LEU A 462 10.15 21.40 -16.16
N ASP A 463 9.87 22.70 -16.00
CA ASP A 463 9.14 23.25 -14.86
C ASP A 463 7.64 22.82 -14.89
N GLU A 464 7.02 22.71 -16.08
CA GLU A 464 5.66 22.18 -16.29
C GLU A 464 5.54 20.65 -16.02
N LEU A 465 6.67 19.94 -15.88
CA LEU A 465 6.74 18.49 -15.67
C LEU A 465 7.05 18.06 -14.24
N ALA A 466 7.45 19.01 -13.40
CA ALA A 466 7.63 18.78 -11.97
C ALA A 466 6.36 18.19 -11.29
N PRO A 467 5.11 18.56 -11.66
CA PRO A 467 3.90 17.95 -11.11
C PRO A 467 3.65 16.50 -11.55
N MET A 468 4.33 16.02 -12.61
CA MET A 468 4.15 14.67 -13.17
C MET A 468 5.21 13.67 -12.67
N GLY A 469 6.06 14.06 -11.71
CA GLY A 469 7.02 13.16 -11.06
C GLY A 469 8.33 12.91 -11.83
N VAL A 470 8.67 13.73 -12.84
CA VAL A 470 9.95 13.64 -13.55
C VAL A 470 11.01 14.47 -12.84
N ILE A 471 12.12 13.85 -12.41
CA ILE A 471 13.22 14.51 -11.68
C ILE A 471 13.99 15.44 -12.65
N PRO A 472 13.93 16.78 -12.49
CA PRO A 472 14.57 17.71 -13.41
C PRO A 472 16.10 17.68 -13.35
N GLU A 473 16.68 17.14 -12.28
CA GLU A 473 18.12 17.20 -11.98
C GLU A 473 18.95 16.57 -13.09
N THR A 474 18.68 15.31 -13.45
CA THR A 474 19.36 14.63 -14.57
C THR A 474 19.21 15.37 -15.90
N ALA A 475 18.04 15.98 -16.15
CA ALA A 475 17.78 16.76 -17.35
C ALA A 475 18.58 18.08 -17.37
N PHE A 476 18.70 18.77 -16.25
CA PHE A 476 19.55 19.96 -16.13
C PHE A 476 21.03 19.62 -16.31
N GLU A 477 21.50 18.45 -15.83
CA GLU A 477 22.88 18.00 -16.07
C GLU A 477 23.15 17.79 -17.56
N ASP A 478 22.21 17.12 -18.24
CA ASP A 478 22.30 16.86 -19.67
C ASP A 478 22.27 18.16 -20.48
N MET A 479 21.39 19.10 -20.14
CA MET A 479 21.30 20.41 -20.79
C MET A 479 22.60 21.20 -20.65
N ILE A 480 23.21 21.25 -19.45
CA ILE A 480 24.48 21.94 -19.23
C ILE A 480 25.61 21.28 -20.04
N ASN A 481 25.70 19.96 -20.01
CA ASN A 481 26.69 19.21 -20.79
C ASN A 481 26.56 19.47 -22.29
N VAL A 482 25.34 19.50 -22.80
CA VAL A 482 25.03 19.73 -24.22
C VAL A 482 25.33 21.18 -24.62
N LEU A 483 24.93 22.17 -23.82
CA LEU A 483 25.24 23.59 -24.07
C LEU A 483 26.74 23.86 -24.06
N CYS A 484 27.50 23.19 -23.17
CA CYS A 484 28.96 23.25 -23.17
C CYS A 484 29.58 22.65 -24.43
N LYS A 485 29.06 21.50 -24.91
CA LYS A 485 29.52 20.87 -26.16
C LYS A 485 29.19 21.71 -27.41
N ALA A 486 28.05 22.41 -27.40
CA ALA A 486 27.60 23.28 -28.48
C ALA A 486 28.28 24.66 -28.48
N GLY A 487 29.21 24.93 -27.57
CA GLY A 487 29.91 26.22 -27.48
C GLY A 487 29.07 27.37 -26.91
N ARG A 488 27.89 27.10 -26.36
CA ARG A 488 26.93 28.10 -25.84
C ARG A 488 27.17 28.36 -24.36
N PHE A 489 28.41 28.74 -24.02
CA PHE A 489 28.91 28.79 -22.63
C PHE A 489 28.14 29.77 -21.75
N ASN A 490 27.74 30.95 -22.27
CA ASN A 490 26.99 31.94 -21.51
C ASN A 490 25.62 31.42 -21.05
N GLU A 491 24.97 30.58 -21.85
CA GLU A 491 23.68 29.98 -21.49
C GLU A 491 23.85 28.78 -20.58
N ALA A 492 24.92 28.00 -20.74
CA ALA A 492 25.29 26.97 -19.77
C ALA A 492 25.60 27.57 -18.39
N CYS A 493 26.31 28.70 -18.34
CA CYS A 493 26.58 29.46 -17.12
C CYS A 493 25.30 30.05 -16.53
N LYS A 494 24.43 30.71 -17.32
CA LYS A 494 23.13 31.19 -16.81
C LYS A 494 22.24 30.07 -16.29
N LEU A 495 22.28 28.90 -16.91
CA LEU A 495 21.53 27.73 -16.46
C LEU A 495 22.12 27.18 -15.16
N ALA A 496 23.44 27.14 -15.04
CA ALA A 496 24.17 26.77 -13.83
C ALA A 496 23.94 27.78 -12.68
N ASP A 497 24.01 29.08 -12.97
CA ASP A 497 23.70 30.17 -12.04
C ASP A 497 22.23 30.09 -11.62
N GLY A 498 21.31 29.82 -12.55
CA GLY A 498 19.90 29.58 -12.22
C GLY A 498 19.67 28.34 -11.35
N ILE A 499 20.53 27.33 -11.40
CA ILE A 499 20.50 26.17 -10.48
C ILE A 499 21.02 26.57 -9.09
N VAL A 500 22.07 27.40 -9.04
CA VAL A 500 22.64 27.94 -7.80
C VAL A 500 21.69 28.95 -7.13
N ASP A 501 21.07 29.84 -7.90
CA ASP A 501 20.07 30.82 -7.46
C ASP A 501 18.79 30.12 -6.98
N ARG A 502 18.47 28.93 -7.52
CA ARG A 502 17.42 28.02 -7.01
C ARG A 502 17.89 27.18 -5.81
N GLY A 503 19.07 27.48 -5.23
CA GLY A 503 19.57 26.88 -3.98
C GLY A 503 20.18 25.49 -4.10
N ARG A 504 20.57 25.04 -5.30
CA ARG A 504 21.13 23.70 -5.53
C ARG A 504 22.62 23.75 -5.83
N GLU A 505 23.42 22.82 -5.29
CA GLU A 505 24.83 22.69 -5.66
C GLU A 505 24.96 22.06 -7.05
N ILE A 506 25.85 22.62 -7.88
CA ILE A 506 26.25 21.98 -9.14
C ILE A 506 27.10 20.73 -8.80
N PRO A 507 26.68 19.52 -9.22
CA PRO A 507 27.45 18.29 -9.05
C PRO A 507 28.91 18.42 -9.50
N GLY A 508 29.84 17.82 -8.75
CA GLY A 508 31.29 17.98 -8.99
C GLY A 508 31.74 17.58 -10.41
N ARG A 509 31.09 16.59 -11.02
CA ARG A 509 31.32 16.19 -12.42
C ARG A 509 30.99 17.31 -13.41
N ILE A 510 29.84 17.98 -13.23
CA ILE A 510 29.39 19.09 -14.08
C ILE A 510 30.26 20.32 -13.89
N ARG A 511 30.65 20.63 -12.65
CA ARG A 511 31.61 21.70 -12.35
C ARG A 511 32.93 21.47 -13.11
N THR A 512 33.42 20.24 -13.16
CA THR A 512 34.63 19.87 -13.90
C THR A 512 34.44 20.03 -15.42
N VAL A 513 33.29 19.63 -15.97
CA VAL A 513 32.97 19.81 -17.40
C VAL A 513 32.88 21.29 -17.78
N LEU A 514 32.22 22.12 -16.98
CA LEU A 514 32.15 23.58 -17.17
C LEU A 514 33.54 24.24 -17.12
N ILE A 515 34.37 23.88 -16.13
CA ILE A 515 35.74 24.42 -16.00
C ILE A 515 36.59 24.07 -17.22
N ASN A 516 36.54 22.81 -17.68
CA ASN A 516 37.29 22.37 -18.86
C ASN A 516 36.78 23.04 -20.15
N ALA A 517 35.47 23.21 -20.29
CA ALA A 517 34.84 23.87 -21.43
C ALA A 517 35.20 25.37 -21.50
N LEU A 518 35.12 26.09 -20.37
CA LEU A 518 35.49 27.50 -20.23
C LEU A 518 36.98 27.74 -20.52
N ARG A 519 37.85 26.83 -20.06
CA ARG A 519 39.30 26.88 -20.36
C ARG A 519 39.59 26.71 -21.85
N LYS A 520 38.83 25.86 -22.54
CA LYS A 520 38.95 25.62 -24.00
C LYS A 520 38.44 26.80 -24.84
N ALA A 521 37.49 27.57 -24.30
CA ALA A 521 36.92 28.76 -24.92
C ALA A 521 37.71 30.06 -24.68
N GLY A 522 38.84 29.98 -23.96
CA GLY A 522 39.68 31.16 -23.64
C GLY A 522 39.23 32.00 -22.45
N ASN A 523 38.17 31.59 -21.72
CA ASN A 523 37.65 32.30 -20.54
C ASN A 523 38.30 31.79 -19.24
N ALA A 524 39.61 32.04 -19.09
CA ALA A 524 40.41 31.54 -17.95
C ALA A 524 39.99 32.12 -16.59
N ASP A 525 39.55 33.39 -16.54
CA ASP A 525 39.15 34.05 -15.29
C ASP A 525 37.85 33.48 -14.68
N LEU A 526 36.87 33.14 -15.53
CA LEU A 526 35.61 32.54 -15.07
C LEU A 526 35.84 31.11 -14.55
N ALA A 527 36.73 30.36 -15.20
CA ALA A 527 37.16 29.02 -14.77
C ALA A 527 37.92 29.04 -13.44
N MET A 528 38.77 30.05 -13.20
CA MET A 528 39.49 30.24 -11.92
C MET A 528 38.54 30.61 -10.78
N LYS A 529 37.55 31.49 -11.01
CA LYS A 529 36.52 31.81 -10.00
C LYS A 529 35.69 30.58 -9.60
N LEU A 530 35.33 29.72 -10.54
CA LEU A 530 34.62 28.46 -10.29
C LEU A 530 35.47 27.42 -9.54
N MET A 531 36.80 27.47 -9.63
CA MET A 531 37.71 26.62 -8.84
C MET A 531 37.90 27.12 -7.40
N HIS A 532 37.87 28.42 -7.16
CA HIS A 532 38.17 29.03 -5.87
C HIS A 532 36.94 29.32 -4.98
N SER A 533 35.72 28.98 -5.42
CA SER A 533 34.47 29.32 -4.72
C SER A 533 34.16 28.49 -3.45
N LYS A 534 35.12 27.73 -2.90
CA LYS A 534 34.99 27.06 -1.58
C LYS A 534 36.25 27.28 -0.73
N ILE A 535 36.24 28.30 0.13
CA ILE A 535 37.07 28.35 1.35
C ILE A 535 36.26 29.02 2.47
N ALA A 536 35.80 28.23 3.45
CA ALA A 536 35.61 28.65 4.84
C ALA A 536 35.41 27.43 5.75
N THR A 537 36.50 26.73 6.08
CA THR A 537 36.59 25.91 7.30
C THR A 537 36.96 26.82 8.47
N LYS A 538 36.03 27.08 9.38
CA LYS A 538 36.31 27.48 10.77
C LYS A 538 35.23 26.91 11.68
N THR A 539 35.51 25.78 12.31
CA THR A 539 34.80 25.31 13.50
C THR A 539 35.74 25.46 14.70
N SER A 540 35.35 26.34 15.61
CA SER A 540 35.81 26.38 17.01
C SER A 540 34.57 26.11 17.87
N PRO A 541 34.68 25.38 19.00
CA PRO A 541 33.52 25.06 19.81
C PRO A 541 33.08 26.30 20.59
N MET A 542 31.82 26.72 20.42
CA MET A 542 31.20 27.75 21.26
C MET A 542 30.14 27.11 22.16
N GLU A 543 30.33 27.29 23.47
CA GLU A 543 29.27 27.22 24.47
C GLU A 543 28.19 28.28 24.18
N PRO A 544 26.92 28.04 24.56
CA PRO A 544 25.82 28.90 24.17
C PRO A 544 25.81 30.19 25.00
N SER A 545 26.24 31.29 24.38
CA SER A 545 25.96 32.65 24.85
C SER A 545 24.66 33.20 24.24
N VAL A 546 24.08 34.15 24.96
CA VAL A 546 22.74 34.73 24.85
C VAL A 546 22.38 35.20 23.42
N CYS A 547 21.32 34.65 22.82
CA CYS A 547 20.92 34.91 21.41
C CYS A 547 19.59 35.66 21.23
N GLY A 548 19.54 36.54 20.22
CA GLY A 548 18.34 37.20 19.67
C GLY A 548 17.58 36.35 18.63
N GLU A 549 16.52 36.91 18.02
CA GLU A 549 15.67 36.22 17.02
C GLU A 549 16.40 35.94 15.69
N ASP A 550 17.29 36.83 15.25
CA ASP A 550 18.08 36.62 14.03
C ASP A 550 19.12 35.50 14.18
N ASP A 551 19.58 35.24 15.40
CA ASP A 551 20.61 34.24 15.66
C ASP A 551 20.05 32.81 15.60
N ILE A 552 18.81 32.57 16.03
CA ILE A 552 18.22 31.22 15.98
C ILE A 552 17.86 30.80 14.55
N VAL A 553 17.42 31.73 13.72
CA VAL A 553 17.17 31.44 12.29
C VAL A 553 18.49 31.27 11.55
N ARG A 554 19.54 32.04 11.89
CA ARG A 554 20.89 31.84 11.36
C ARG A 554 21.44 30.46 11.74
N TRP A 555 21.34 30.08 13.01
CA TRP A 555 21.69 28.74 13.47
C TRP A 555 20.93 27.67 12.69
N PHE A 556 19.62 27.82 12.50
CA PHE A 556 18.83 26.84 11.77
C PHE A 556 19.26 26.75 10.30
N LYS A 557 19.57 27.87 9.66
CA LYS A 557 20.12 27.90 8.31
C LYS A 557 21.45 27.14 8.24
N GLU A 558 22.38 27.40 9.15
CA GLU A 558 23.68 26.71 9.20
C GLU A 558 23.56 25.19 9.35
N VAL A 559 22.71 24.72 10.27
CA VAL A 559 22.53 23.27 10.49
C VAL A 559 21.75 22.59 9.37
N THR A 560 20.97 23.34 8.58
CA THR A 560 20.21 22.78 7.46
C THR A 560 20.95 22.84 6.13
N GLU A 561 21.96 23.70 5.95
CA GLU A 561 22.80 23.76 4.75
C GLU A 561 23.52 22.43 4.46
N ASN A 562 24.02 21.75 5.49
CA ASN A 562 24.61 20.42 5.37
C ASN A 562 24.01 19.43 6.38
N ALA A 563 22.69 19.24 6.28
CA ALA A 563 21.93 18.42 7.21
C ALA A 563 22.45 16.96 7.31
N GLY A 564 22.97 16.40 6.22
CA GLY A 564 23.56 15.05 6.22
C GLY A 564 24.77 14.94 7.14
N LEU A 565 25.73 15.87 7.04
CA LEU A 565 26.89 15.89 7.95
C LEU A 565 26.46 16.13 9.40
N VAL A 566 25.49 17.03 9.63
CA VAL A 566 24.97 17.31 10.97
C VAL A 566 24.30 16.08 11.57
N GLN A 567 23.63 15.25 10.78
CA GLN A 567 23.03 13.99 11.22
C GLN A 567 24.09 12.98 11.64
N THR A 568 25.14 12.78 10.84
CA THR A 568 26.27 11.91 11.19
C THR A 568 26.94 12.36 12.50
N GLN A 569 27.13 13.68 12.68
CA GLN A 569 27.67 14.25 13.93
C GLN A 569 26.73 14.08 15.12
N THR A 570 25.42 14.23 14.89
CA THR A 570 24.39 14.05 15.92
C THR A 570 24.37 12.60 16.41
N LEU A 571 24.43 11.63 15.48
CA LEU A 571 24.55 10.21 15.84
C LEU A 571 25.83 9.94 16.65
N ARG A 572 26.98 10.45 16.18
CA ARG A 572 28.24 10.31 16.92
C ARG A 572 28.12 10.82 18.35
N ARG A 573 27.52 12.01 18.56
CA ARG A 573 27.30 12.57 19.89
C ARG A 573 26.39 11.70 20.77
N ILE A 574 25.33 11.13 20.20
CA ILE A 574 24.42 10.22 20.93
C ILE A 574 25.21 8.98 21.37
N LEU A 575 25.99 8.39 20.47
CA LEU A 575 26.76 7.18 20.75
C LEU A 575 27.88 7.45 21.76
N GLU A 576 28.64 8.53 21.63
CA GLU A 576 29.69 8.90 22.60
C GLU A 576 29.12 9.08 24.03
N LEU A 577 27.89 9.60 24.14
CA LEU A 577 27.23 9.81 25.43
C LEU A 577 26.68 8.51 26.02
N ASN A 578 26.12 7.63 25.18
CA ASN A 578 25.37 6.46 25.63
C ASN A 578 26.07 5.11 25.40
N PHE A 579 27.26 5.04 24.83
CA PHE A 579 27.88 3.78 24.40
C PHE A 579 27.94 2.69 25.47
N GLU A 580 28.23 3.05 26.72
CA GLU A 580 28.37 2.07 27.79
C GLU A 580 27.03 1.60 28.39
N VAL A 581 25.89 2.07 27.87
CA VAL A 581 24.58 1.65 28.36
C VAL A 581 24.30 0.21 27.94
N GLU A 582 23.57 -0.52 28.78
CA GLU A 582 23.27 -1.95 28.60
C GLU A 582 22.75 -2.27 27.18
N TYR A 583 21.84 -1.44 26.66
CA TYR A 583 21.26 -1.65 25.35
C TYR A 583 22.26 -1.53 24.19
N LEU A 584 23.13 -0.50 24.20
CA LEU A 584 24.11 -0.32 23.12
C LEU A 584 25.25 -1.32 23.20
N LYS A 585 25.74 -1.64 24.41
CA LYS A 585 26.77 -2.67 24.62
C LYS A 585 26.35 -4.03 24.05
N LYS A 586 25.06 -4.38 24.17
CA LYS A 586 24.51 -5.62 23.60
C LYS A 586 24.76 -5.76 22.09
N TRP A 587 24.77 -4.66 21.35
CA TRP A 587 24.85 -4.67 19.88
C TRP A 587 26.21 -4.20 19.33
N LEU A 588 26.82 -3.21 19.98
CA LEU A 588 28.10 -2.62 19.55
C LEU A 588 29.32 -3.21 20.25
N GLY A 589 29.14 -4.03 21.30
CA GLY A 589 30.26 -4.60 22.05
C GLY A 589 31.16 -3.53 22.68
N ASP A 590 32.48 -3.71 22.55
CA ASP A 590 33.52 -2.84 23.13
C ASP A 590 34.26 -1.99 22.08
N ILE A 591 33.59 -1.59 20.98
CA ILE A 591 34.17 -0.72 19.95
C ILE A 591 34.62 0.64 20.53
N GLU A 592 35.85 1.06 20.22
CA GLU A 592 36.36 2.38 20.59
C GLU A 592 35.82 3.51 19.68
N ILE A 593 34.62 3.99 19.99
CA ILE A 593 33.91 5.03 19.19
C ILE A 593 34.76 6.27 18.88
N LYS A 594 35.66 6.67 19.78
CA LYS A 594 36.44 7.90 19.62
C LYS A 594 37.42 7.83 18.45
N GLU A 595 37.90 6.64 18.11
CA GLU A 595 38.91 6.41 17.06
C GLU A 595 38.28 6.14 15.68
N VAL A 596 36.97 5.92 15.62
CA VAL A 596 36.26 5.59 14.38
C VAL A 596 35.80 6.88 13.67
N ASP A 597 35.98 6.93 12.35
CA ASP A 597 35.45 7.99 11.50
C ASP A 597 33.91 8.04 11.59
N ALA A 598 33.33 9.24 11.53
CA ALA A 598 31.91 9.43 11.78
C ALA A 598 31.01 8.72 10.75
N CYS A 599 31.41 8.66 9.47
CA CYS A 599 30.66 7.96 8.42
C CYS A 599 30.77 6.43 8.56
N VAL A 600 31.94 5.94 8.98
CA VAL A 600 32.16 4.52 9.28
C VAL A 600 31.32 4.10 10.49
N LEU A 601 31.28 4.93 11.53
CA LEU A 601 30.49 4.71 12.73
C LEU A 601 28.98 4.65 12.42
N GLU A 602 28.48 5.55 11.57
CA GLU A 602 27.10 5.55 11.09
C GLU A 602 26.76 4.24 10.37
N SER A 603 27.62 3.81 9.45
CA SER A 603 27.44 2.55 8.71
C SER A 603 27.45 1.30 9.61
N LEU A 604 28.34 1.28 10.61
CA LEU A 604 28.40 0.22 11.62
C LEU A 604 27.12 0.21 12.47
N TYR A 605 26.69 1.39 12.93
CA TYR A 605 25.49 1.54 13.75
C TYR A 605 24.24 1.03 13.03
N THR A 606 24.02 1.43 11.78
CA THR A 606 22.86 1.00 10.98
C THR A 606 22.89 -0.49 10.62
N SER A 607 24.07 -1.12 10.66
CA SER A 607 24.25 -2.55 10.36
C SER A 607 24.09 -3.44 11.59
N LEU A 608 24.51 -2.98 12.77
CA LEU A 608 24.56 -3.79 14.00
C LEU A 608 23.37 -3.57 14.93
N VAL A 609 22.87 -2.34 15.04
CA VAL A 609 21.75 -2.02 15.93
C VAL A 609 20.43 -2.26 15.17
N PRO A 610 19.50 -3.09 15.69
CA PRO A 610 18.27 -3.40 14.98
C PRO A 610 17.25 -2.25 15.04
N LEU A 611 16.33 -2.23 14.07
CA LEU A 611 15.10 -1.43 14.19
C LEU A 611 14.30 -1.92 15.40
N ALA A 612 13.82 -1.00 16.23
CA ALA A 612 13.08 -1.30 17.45
C ALA A 612 11.68 -0.70 17.44
N SER A 613 10.70 -1.44 17.93
CA SER A 613 9.39 -0.93 18.31
C SER A 613 9.33 -0.63 19.80
N HIS A 614 8.24 -0.03 20.27
CA HIS A 614 8.03 0.18 21.70
C HIS A 614 8.02 -1.13 22.50
N ALA A 615 7.47 -2.21 21.94
CA ALA A 615 7.42 -3.51 22.62
C ALA A 615 8.83 -4.06 22.93
N ASP A 616 9.81 -3.73 22.08
CA ASP A 616 11.21 -4.19 22.24
C ASP A 616 11.95 -3.41 23.33
N LEU A 617 11.59 -2.13 23.55
CA LEU A 617 12.20 -1.26 24.57
C LEU A 617 11.47 -1.29 25.91
N GLU A 618 10.19 -1.67 25.94
CA GLU A 618 9.35 -1.68 27.14
C GLU A 618 9.96 -2.45 28.32
N PRO A 619 10.58 -3.63 28.17
CA PRO A 619 11.23 -4.34 29.28
C PRO A 619 12.32 -3.50 29.98
N TYR A 620 13.09 -2.74 29.21
CA TYR A 620 14.13 -1.85 29.72
C TYR A 620 13.53 -0.64 30.43
N ILE A 621 12.50 -0.02 29.83
CA ILE A 621 11.79 1.13 30.41
C ILE A 621 11.09 0.73 31.72
N GLN A 622 10.50 -0.46 31.77
CA GLN A 622 9.81 -0.95 32.97
C GLN A 622 10.79 -1.24 34.12
N ARG A 623 12.01 -1.69 33.84
CA ARG A 623 13.08 -1.82 34.85
C ARG A 623 13.45 -0.46 35.44
N ILE A 624 13.64 0.55 34.60
CA ILE A 624 13.90 1.93 35.03
C ILE A 624 12.72 2.43 35.88
N ALA A 625 11.48 2.24 35.42
CA ALA A 625 10.27 2.63 36.15
C ALA A 625 10.14 1.94 37.52
N ASN A 626 10.68 0.72 37.66
CA ASN A 626 10.71 -0.05 38.90
C ASN A 626 11.87 0.31 39.85
N GLY A 627 12.78 1.19 39.43
CA GLY A 627 13.86 1.72 40.28
C GLY A 627 15.25 1.16 39.99
N ASP A 628 15.45 0.49 38.84
CA ASP A 628 16.79 0.13 38.39
C ASP A 628 17.57 1.41 38.03
N SER A 629 18.69 1.65 38.72
CA SER A 629 19.53 2.84 38.59
C SER A 629 20.74 2.62 37.68
N GLY A 630 20.89 1.43 37.09
CA GLY A 630 21.93 1.15 36.11
C GLY A 630 21.77 1.99 34.83
N PRO A 631 22.86 2.22 34.06
CA PRO A 631 22.80 2.89 32.77
C PRO A 631 22.19 1.94 31.72
N ILE A 632 20.86 1.80 31.70
CA ILE A 632 20.17 0.82 30.84
C ILE A 632 20.02 1.35 29.41
N LEU A 633 19.33 2.49 29.25
CA LEU A 633 19.04 3.13 27.96
C LEU A 633 19.81 4.42 27.76
N THR A 634 20.11 5.15 28.83
CA THR A 634 20.90 6.38 28.78
C THR A 634 21.81 6.47 30.00
N LYS A 635 22.96 7.12 29.87
CA LYS A 635 23.81 7.46 31.03
C LYS A 635 23.25 8.62 31.85
N GLN A 636 22.33 9.39 31.29
CA GLN A 636 21.74 10.52 32.02
C GLN A 636 20.84 10.00 33.14
N PRO A 637 20.95 10.55 34.36
CA PRO A 637 20.07 10.16 35.46
C PRO A 637 18.62 10.49 35.10
N MET A 638 17.78 9.46 35.10
CA MET A 638 16.34 9.61 34.82
C MET A 638 15.59 9.93 36.11
N THR A 639 14.92 11.07 36.14
CA THR A 639 14.05 11.48 37.25
C THR A 639 12.57 11.52 36.87
N THR A 640 12.29 11.56 35.56
CA THR A 640 10.94 11.72 35.00
C THR A 640 10.68 10.75 33.86
N LEU A 641 9.46 10.23 33.80
CA LEU A 641 8.93 9.46 32.69
C LEU A 641 7.74 10.20 32.08
N SER A 642 7.73 10.29 30.75
CA SER A 642 6.60 10.82 30.00
C SER A 642 5.61 9.72 29.65
N LEU A 643 4.33 10.05 29.75
CA LEU A 643 3.23 9.24 29.24
C LEU A 643 2.93 9.67 27.80
N SER A 644 3.06 8.73 26.85
CA SER A 644 2.69 8.97 25.45
C SER A 644 1.19 8.83 25.24
N SER A 645 0.65 9.61 24.30
CA SER A 645 -0.73 9.46 23.81
C SER A 645 -0.93 8.21 22.93
N GLY A 646 0.15 7.64 22.37
CA GLY A 646 0.08 6.41 21.59
C GLY A 646 -0.10 5.21 22.52
N THR A 647 -1.22 4.50 22.42
CA THR A 647 -1.48 3.32 23.26
C THR A 647 -1.16 2.02 22.51
N THR A 648 -0.52 1.07 23.19
CA THR A 648 -0.50 -0.33 22.75
C THR A 648 -1.58 -1.02 23.57
N GLU A 649 -2.62 -1.56 22.92
CA GLU A 649 -3.71 -2.29 23.60
C GLU A 649 -4.43 -1.48 24.71
N GLY A 650 -4.47 -0.15 24.59
CA GLY A 650 -5.12 0.73 25.56
C GLY A 650 -4.28 1.06 26.81
N ARG A 651 -3.00 0.68 26.88
CA ARG A 651 -2.05 1.12 27.92
C ARG A 651 -1.20 2.30 27.44
N GLN A 652 -1.01 3.29 28.29
CA GLN A 652 -0.13 4.44 28.02
C GLN A 652 1.35 4.00 28.08
N LYS A 653 2.12 4.39 27.06
CA LYS A 653 3.55 4.05 26.96
C LYS A 653 4.38 4.94 27.87
N TYR A 654 5.29 4.35 28.64
CA TYR A 654 6.32 5.11 29.34
C TYR A 654 7.45 5.46 28.38
N LEU A 655 7.90 6.72 28.39
CA LEU A 655 9.03 7.20 27.61
C LEU A 655 10.00 7.97 28.49
N PRO A 656 11.32 7.78 28.33
CA PRO A 656 12.31 8.59 29.02
C PRO A 656 12.15 10.08 28.73
N PHE A 657 12.12 10.90 29.78
CA PHE A 657 12.10 12.37 29.65
C PHE A 657 13.22 12.95 30.51
N THR A 658 14.07 13.78 29.91
CA THR A 658 15.19 14.42 30.61
C THR A 658 15.17 15.93 30.38
N ARG A 659 16.08 16.66 31.05
CA ARG A 659 16.25 18.10 30.79
C ARG A 659 16.55 18.41 29.32
N HIS A 660 17.22 17.50 28.61
CA HIS A 660 17.46 17.64 27.18
C HIS A 660 16.16 17.71 26.36
N SER A 661 15.13 16.95 26.77
CA SER A 661 13.79 17.01 26.17
C SER A 661 13.15 18.40 26.34
N SER A 662 13.29 19.04 27.51
CA SER A 662 12.81 20.41 27.74
C SER A 662 13.61 21.44 26.92
N GLN A 663 14.92 21.27 26.78
CA GLN A 663 15.78 22.18 26.02
C GLN A 663 15.48 22.16 24.51
N THR A 664 15.31 20.98 23.92
CA THR A 664 14.90 20.84 22.51
C THR A 664 13.50 21.41 22.28
N THR A 665 12.58 21.23 23.24
CA THR A 665 11.25 21.87 23.22
C THR A 665 11.32 23.40 23.23
N LEU A 666 12.18 23.99 24.06
CA LEU A 666 12.41 25.43 24.04
C LEU A 666 12.98 25.90 22.70
N GLN A 667 13.91 25.14 22.14
CA GLN A 667 14.57 25.49 20.88
C GLN A 667 13.61 25.48 19.70
N ILE A 668 12.75 24.46 19.56
CA ILE A 668 11.76 24.40 18.49
C ILE A 668 10.73 25.52 18.61
N PHE A 669 10.25 25.82 19.83
CA PHE A 669 9.28 26.89 20.04
C PHE A 669 9.85 28.27 19.73
N ARG A 670 11.13 28.52 20.05
CA ARG A 670 11.82 29.77 19.68
C ARG A 670 11.99 29.86 18.16
N LEU A 671 12.36 28.77 17.50
CA LEU A 671 12.54 28.75 16.05
C LEU A 671 11.22 28.97 15.32
N ALA A 672 10.16 28.27 15.72
CA ALA A 672 8.83 28.42 15.17
C ALA A 672 8.27 29.84 15.40
N ALA A 673 8.50 30.42 16.58
CA ALA A 673 8.13 31.80 16.87
C ALA A 673 8.86 32.79 15.94
N ALA A 674 10.17 32.63 15.72
CA ALA A 674 10.93 33.51 14.83
C ALA A 674 10.41 33.51 13.38
N TYR A 675 10.00 32.36 12.84
CA TYR A 675 9.37 32.30 11.51
C TYR A 675 7.98 32.94 11.50
N ARG A 676 7.14 32.67 12.52
CA ARG A 676 5.81 33.30 12.63
C ARG A 676 5.90 34.81 12.76
N SER A 677 6.82 35.35 13.56
CA SER A 677 6.98 36.80 13.78
C SER A 677 7.31 37.57 12.50
N ARG A 678 7.90 36.92 11.48
CA ARG A 678 8.17 37.55 10.17
C ARG A 678 6.91 37.82 9.36
N VAL A 679 5.86 37.03 9.59
CA VAL A 679 4.57 37.14 8.89
C VAL A 679 3.55 37.86 9.76
N TYR A 680 3.48 37.49 11.04
CA TYR A 680 2.55 38.00 12.03
C TYR A 680 3.33 38.65 13.20
N PRO A 681 3.94 39.83 13.00
CA PRO A 681 4.75 40.48 14.03
C PRO A 681 3.88 40.85 15.23
N THR A 682 4.27 40.50 16.46
CA THR A 682 3.51 40.80 17.68
C THR A 682 3.91 42.16 18.28
N ARG A 683 2.99 42.80 19.02
CA ARG A 683 3.25 44.08 19.69
C ARG A 683 3.96 43.87 21.03
N GLU A 684 4.75 44.86 21.44
CA GLU A 684 5.36 44.87 22.78
C GLU A 684 4.28 45.01 23.86
N GLY A 685 4.36 44.18 24.90
CA GLY A 685 3.32 44.07 25.94
C GLY A 685 2.10 43.22 25.56
N GLY A 686 2.11 42.59 24.38
CA GLY A 686 1.09 41.64 23.96
C GLY A 686 1.07 40.36 24.79
N ARG A 687 -0.11 39.72 24.87
CA ARG A 687 -0.35 38.47 25.60
C ARG A 687 -0.88 37.38 24.68
N ILE A 688 -0.77 36.15 25.17
CA ILE A 688 -1.29 34.96 24.50
C ILE A 688 -2.45 34.40 25.31
N LEU A 689 -3.58 34.16 24.65
CA LEU A 689 -4.61 33.28 25.21
C LEU A 689 -4.21 31.83 24.91
N GLU A 690 -3.51 31.21 25.85
CA GLU A 690 -2.99 29.85 25.73
C GLU A 690 -3.82 28.90 26.61
N PHE A 691 -4.53 27.96 26.00
CA PHE A 691 -5.29 26.92 26.70
C PHE A 691 -4.37 25.76 27.07
N ILE A 692 -3.82 25.80 28.29
CA ILE A 692 -2.78 24.88 28.75
C ILE A 692 -3.27 24.06 29.94
N TYR A 693 -3.15 22.74 29.83
CA TYR A 693 -3.60 21.82 30.87
C TYR A 693 -2.46 20.91 31.30
N SER A 694 -2.09 20.99 32.58
CA SER A 694 -1.22 19.99 33.21
C SER A 694 -2.03 18.76 33.62
N SER A 695 -1.51 17.57 33.35
CA SER A 695 -2.05 16.30 33.88
C SER A 695 -1.66 16.13 35.34
N ARG A 696 -2.40 15.28 36.07
CA ARG A 696 -1.95 14.76 37.36
C ARG A 696 -0.65 13.97 37.17
N GLN A 697 0.37 14.29 37.96
CA GLN A 697 1.61 13.52 38.04
C GLN A 697 1.49 12.48 39.16
N PHE A 698 2.12 11.33 38.98
CA PHE A 698 2.21 10.28 40.00
C PHE A 698 3.64 9.74 40.11
N LYS A 699 3.90 8.90 41.11
CA LYS A 699 5.20 8.26 41.32
C LYS A 699 5.16 6.82 40.85
N THR A 700 6.15 6.39 40.08
CA THR A 700 6.33 4.98 39.72
C THR A 700 6.77 4.16 40.92
N LYS A 701 6.82 2.83 40.78
CA LYS A 701 7.33 1.93 41.84
C LYS A 701 8.77 2.27 42.26
N GLY A 702 9.60 2.70 41.31
CA GLY A 702 10.96 3.17 41.54
C GLY A 702 11.09 4.62 42.02
N GLY A 703 9.98 5.33 42.27
CA GLY A 703 9.98 6.71 42.77
C GLY A 703 10.17 7.80 41.70
N LEU A 704 10.20 7.44 40.40
CA LEU A 704 10.27 8.40 39.30
C LEU A 704 8.94 9.15 39.15
N THR A 705 8.98 10.41 38.75
CA THR A 705 7.75 11.17 38.45
C THR A 705 7.25 10.80 37.07
N ALA A 706 6.04 10.25 36.96
CA ALA A 706 5.35 10.00 35.71
C ALA A 706 4.28 11.08 35.45
N GLY A 707 4.17 11.53 34.21
CA GLY A 707 3.22 12.55 33.76
C GLY A 707 3.33 12.77 32.27
N THR A 708 2.53 13.64 31.69
CA THR A 708 2.62 13.96 30.25
C THR A 708 3.85 14.83 29.95
N ALA A 709 4.45 14.68 28.76
CA ALA A 709 5.63 15.48 28.37
C ALA A 709 5.38 17.00 28.42
N THR A 710 4.18 17.43 28.03
CA THR A 710 3.77 18.84 28.11
C THR A 710 3.72 19.32 29.56
N THR A 711 3.20 18.51 30.49
CA THR A 711 3.20 18.84 31.92
C THR A 711 4.60 18.98 32.48
N HIS A 712 5.51 18.06 32.13
CA HIS A 712 6.91 18.17 32.54
C HIS A 712 7.58 19.41 31.97
N TYR A 713 7.25 19.80 30.73
CA TYR A 713 7.75 21.03 30.13
C TYR A 713 7.19 22.28 30.82
N TYR A 714 5.89 22.37 31.10
CA TYR A 714 5.30 23.53 31.79
C TYR A 714 5.86 23.73 33.19
N ALA A 715 6.21 22.65 33.88
CA ALA A 715 6.88 22.69 35.18
C ALA A 715 8.38 22.99 35.10
N SER A 716 8.97 23.02 33.90
CA SER A 716 10.40 23.21 33.70
C SER A 716 10.82 24.69 33.67
N PRO A 717 12.07 25.02 34.07
CA PRO A 717 12.62 26.37 33.90
C PRO A 717 12.58 26.85 32.44
N GLU A 718 12.75 25.93 31.49
CA GLU A 718 12.75 26.21 30.06
C GLU A 718 11.42 26.83 29.58
N PHE A 719 10.27 26.51 30.20
CA PHE A 719 8.98 27.14 29.87
C PHE A 719 8.93 28.63 30.26
N LYS A 720 9.56 29.02 31.37
CA LYS A 720 9.68 30.44 31.77
C LYS A 720 10.60 31.19 30.82
N ILE A 721 11.73 30.59 30.46
CA ILE A 721 12.68 31.14 29.49
C ILE A 721 12.03 31.33 28.11
N LYS A 722 11.14 30.41 27.67
CA LYS A 722 10.39 30.57 26.42
C LYS A 722 9.65 31.90 26.38
N GLN A 723 8.85 32.18 27.42
CA GLN A 723 8.01 33.39 27.47
C GLN A 723 8.84 34.67 27.41
N GLU A 724 9.95 34.71 28.16
CA GLU A 724 10.89 35.84 28.16
C GLU A 724 11.56 36.03 26.79
N LYS A 725 12.00 34.94 26.15
CA LYS A 725 12.76 34.97 24.89
C LYS A 725 11.89 35.24 23.67
N THR A 726 10.65 34.77 23.63
CA THR A 726 9.72 35.05 22.53
C THR A 726 8.88 36.30 22.78
N LYS A 727 9.09 36.98 23.93
CA LYS A 727 8.27 38.11 24.40
C LYS A 727 6.77 37.82 24.37
N SER A 728 6.40 36.55 24.56
CA SER A 728 5.02 36.10 24.46
C SER A 728 4.58 35.55 25.82
N PHE A 729 3.83 36.36 26.56
CA PHE A 729 3.40 36.04 27.91
C PHE A 729 1.96 35.53 27.91
N THR A 730 1.71 34.41 28.60
CA THR A 730 0.34 33.88 28.71
C THR A 730 -0.55 34.79 29.58
N CYS A 731 -1.84 34.85 29.27
CA CYS A 731 -2.83 35.52 30.12
C CYS A 731 -2.98 34.84 31.48
N SER A 732 -2.67 33.54 31.59
CA SER A 732 -2.97 32.74 32.77
C SER A 732 -1.75 32.49 33.66
N PRO A 733 -1.87 32.65 34.99
CA PRO A 733 -0.78 32.40 35.91
C PRO A 733 -0.45 30.91 36.03
N GLU A 734 0.73 30.60 36.55
CA GLU A 734 1.25 29.23 36.70
C GLU A 734 0.29 28.34 37.50
N GLU A 735 -0.36 28.87 38.53
CA GLU A 735 -1.32 28.15 39.37
C GLU A 735 -2.54 27.65 38.58
N VAL A 736 -3.00 28.40 37.57
CA VAL A 736 -4.11 27.99 36.69
C VAL A 736 -3.65 26.84 35.78
N ILE A 737 -2.41 26.90 35.28
CA ILE A 737 -1.83 25.89 34.39
C ILE A 737 -1.55 24.58 35.14
N SER A 738 -1.07 24.67 36.38
CA SER A 738 -0.69 23.52 37.23
C SER A 738 -1.84 22.92 38.04
N ASN A 739 -3.07 23.46 37.92
CA ASN A 739 -4.22 23.08 38.74
C ASN A 739 -4.65 21.61 38.59
N GLY A 740 -4.39 20.99 37.43
CA GLY A 740 -4.77 19.60 37.15
C GLY A 740 -6.28 19.37 36.92
N ASP A 741 -7.15 20.32 37.29
CA ASP A 741 -8.57 20.32 36.93
C ASP A 741 -8.81 21.16 35.66
N SER A 742 -9.00 20.47 34.54
CA SER A 742 -9.22 21.08 33.23
C SER A 742 -10.46 21.98 33.14
N LYS A 743 -11.52 21.72 33.91
CA LYS A 743 -12.76 22.53 33.87
C LYS A 743 -12.52 23.88 34.54
N GLN A 744 -11.89 23.87 35.71
CA GLN A 744 -11.50 25.09 36.41
C GLN A 744 -10.45 25.88 35.64
N SER A 745 -9.44 25.20 35.08
CA SER A 745 -8.43 25.87 34.25
C SER A 745 -9.04 26.52 33.02
N THR A 746 -9.95 25.84 32.30
CA THR A 746 -10.63 26.41 31.12
C THR A 746 -11.42 27.67 31.48
N TYR A 747 -12.17 27.65 32.58
CA TYR A 747 -12.90 28.83 33.06
C TYR A 747 -11.94 30.00 33.32
N CYS A 748 -10.83 29.76 34.03
CA CYS A 748 -9.84 30.78 34.33
C CYS A 748 -9.09 31.28 33.06
N HIS A 749 -8.77 30.40 32.11
CA HIS A 749 -8.17 30.78 30.83
C HIS A 749 -9.09 31.72 30.05
N LEU A 750 -10.38 31.39 29.94
CA LEU A 750 -11.38 32.23 29.28
C LEU A 750 -11.55 33.56 30.01
N LEU A 751 -11.70 33.55 31.33
CA LEU A 751 -11.88 34.76 32.14
C LEU A 751 -10.71 35.74 31.96
N LEU A 752 -9.47 35.25 32.09
CA LEU A 752 -8.28 36.06 31.93
C LEU A 752 -8.03 36.46 30.48
N GLY A 753 -8.39 35.61 29.52
CA GLY A 753 -8.38 35.92 28.09
C GLY A 753 -9.31 37.08 27.75
N LEU A 754 -10.50 37.13 28.33
CA LEU A 754 -11.45 38.23 28.16
C LEU A 754 -11.00 39.49 28.89
N PHE A 755 -10.50 39.35 30.12
CA PHE A 755 -9.98 40.47 30.91
C PHE A 755 -8.83 41.19 30.18
N PHE A 756 -7.95 40.44 29.53
CA PHE A 756 -6.87 40.96 28.69
C PHE A 756 -7.22 41.02 27.19
N SER A 757 -8.50 41.04 26.82
CA SER A 757 -8.97 40.94 25.42
C SER A 757 -8.22 41.82 24.42
N GLU A 758 -7.98 43.09 24.76
CA GLU A 758 -7.27 44.04 23.90
C GLU A 758 -5.76 43.75 23.78
N GLN A 759 -5.17 43.00 24.72
CA GLN A 759 -3.75 42.62 24.70
C GLN A 759 -3.50 41.27 24.02
N VAL A 760 -4.54 40.48 23.73
CA VAL A 760 -4.38 39.15 23.11
C VAL A 760 -3.95 39.30 21.65
N GLU A 761 -2.73 38.84 21.36
CA GLU A 761 -2.12 38.90 20.02
C GLU A 761 -2.36 37.63 19.21
N PHE A 762 -2.55 36.48 19.86
CA PHE A 762 -2.95 35.23 19.22
C PHE A 762 -3.49 34.23 20.26
N ILE A 763 -4.19 33.22 19.75
CA ILE A 763 -4.81 32.15 20.55
C ILE A 763 -4.14 30.83 20.24
N THR A 764 -3.89 30.00 21.25
CA THR A 764 -3.20 28.72 21.03
C THR A 764 -3.55 27.65 22.05
N SER A 765 -3.41 26.41 21.60
CA SER A 765 -3.34 25.21 22.44
C SER A 765 -2.52 24.14 21.70
N ALA A 766 -2.15 23.07 22.39
CA ALA A 766 -1.40 21.96 21.78
C ALA A 766 -2.15 21.34 20.59
N PHE A 767 -3.47 21.10 20.72
CA PHE A 767 -4.32 20.56 19.67
C PHE A 767 -5.55 21.43 19.41
N ALA A 768 -5.98 21.48 18.15
CA ALA A 768 -7.14 22.25 17.72
C ALA A 768 -8.42 21.88 18.50
N TYR A 769 -8.53 20.60 18.85
CA TYR A 769 -9.59 20.06 19.69
C TYR A 769 -9.76 20.86 21.00
N SER A 770 -8.66 21.14 21.71
CA SER A 770 -8.72 21.84 23.00
C SER A 770 -9.25 23.27 22.87
N ILE A 771 -8.94 23.95 21.76
CA ILE A 771 -9.46 25.29 21.46
C ILE A 771 -10.96 25.22 21.21
N VAL A 772 -11.39 24.30 20.34
CA VAL A 772 -12.82 24.09 20.04
C VAL A 772 -13.62 23.75 21.30
N GLN A 773 -13.12 22.85 22.15
CA GLN A 773 -13.79 22.53 23.42
C GLN A 773 -13.84 23.73 24.37
N SER A 774 -12.81 24.57 24.39
CA SER A 774 -12.81 25.77 25.22
C SER A 774 -13.84 26.79 24.74
N PHE A 775 -14.03 26.94 23.42
CA PHE A 775 -15.07 27.82 22.89
C PHE A 775 -16.47 27.24 23.07
N ILE A 776 -16.67 25.94 22.91
CA ILE A 776 -17.95 25.30 23.28
C ILE A 776 -18.28 25.56 24.76
N ALA A 777 -17.29 25.43 25.65
CA ALA A 777 -17.48 25.77 27.06
C ALA A 777 -17.79 27.26 27.26
N PHE A 778 -17.17 28.14 26.47
CA PHE A 778 -17.48 29.58 26.49
C PHE A 778 -18.93 29.87 26.10
N GLU A 779 -19.49 29.18 25.09
CA GLU A 779 -20.91 29.34 24.70
C GLU A 779 -21.86 29.07 25.88
N GLU A 780 -21.51 28.16 26.78
CA GLU A 780 -22.28 27.84 27.99
C GLU A 780 -21.99 28.81 29.15
N LEU A 781 -20.76 29.33 29.25
CA LEU A 781 -20.25 30.01 30.44
C LEU A 781 -20.17 31.54 30.31
N TRP A 782 -20.35 32.12 29.12
CA TRP A 782 -20.11 33.54 28.85
C TRP A 782 -20.85 34.46 29.83
N LYS A 783 -22.05 34.08 30.26
CA LYS A 783 -22.87 34.84 31.21
C LYS A 783 -22.23 34.95 32.60
N GLU A 784 -21.66 33.85 33.09
CA GLU A 784 -20.92 33.87 34.36
C GLU A 784 -19.62 34.67 34.21
N LEU A 785 -18.92 34.51 33.08
CA LEU A 785 -17.62 35.14 32.85
C LEU A 785 -17.68 36.67 32.84
N TYR A 786 -18.67 37.28 32.16
CA TYR A 786 -18.77 38.75 32.16
C TYR A 786 -19.24 39.32 33.50
N ILE A 787 -20.04 38.57 34.28
CA ILE A 787 -20.43 38.94 35.65
C ILE A 787 -19.20 38.97 36.56
N ASP A 788 -18.36 37.94 36.50
CA ASP A 788 -17.10 37.88 37.25
C ASP A 788 -16.18 39.06 36.90
N ILE A 789 -16.09 39.44 35.63
CA ILE A 789 -15.34 40.64 35.18
C ILE A 789 -15.98 41.94 35.70
N ARG A 790 -17.31 42.06 35.64
CA ARG A 790 -18.04 43.26 36.09
C ARG A 790 -17.80 43.51 37.57
N ASP A 791 -17.95 42.47 38.37
CA ASP A 791 -17.96 42.55 39.83
C ASP A 791 -16.54 42.37 40.41
N GLY A 792 -15.56 41.96 39.60
CA GLY A 792 -14.20 41.62 40.03
C GLY A 792 -14.18 40.43 40.98
N THR A 793 -15.11 39.49 40.80
CA THR A 793 -15.26 38.30 41.63
C THR A 793 -14.93 37.04 40.84
N LEU A 794 -14.99 35.88 41.50
CA LEU A 794 -14.70 34.60 40.86
C LEU A 794 -15.76 33.56 41.25
N SER A 795 -16.33 32.91 40.25
CA SER A 795 -17.38 31.91 40.37
C SER A 795 -17.04 30.84 41.41
N LYS A 796 -18.07 30.34 42.10
CA LYS A 796 -17.94 29.24 43.08
C LYS A 796 -17.46 27.93 42.46
N ARG A 797 -17.50 27.82 41.12
CA ARG A 797 -16.94 26.69 40.36
C ARG A 797 -15.43 26.54 40.56
N ILE A 798 -14.73 27.63 40.88
CA ILE A 798 -13.31 27.57 41.19
C ILE A 798 -13.15 27.34 42.69
N ASP A 799 -12.93 26.11 43.11
CA ASP A 799 -12.82 25.76 44.52
C ASP A 799 -11.38 25.76 45.04
N PHE A 800 -10.39 25.70 44.14
CA PHE A 800 -8.98 25.58 44.53
C PHE A 800 -8.42 26.90 45.09
N PRO A 801 -8.03 26.98 46.38
CA PRO A 801 -7.70 28.26 47.03
C PRO A 801 -6.51 29.00 46.39
N LYS A 802 -5.49 28.26 45.94
CA LYS A 802 -4.31 28.83 45.27
C LYS A 802 -4.69 29.49 43.95
N VAL A 803 -5.53 28.83 43.15
CA VAL A 803 -6.04 29.36 41.87
C VAL A 803 -6.90 30.58 42.11
N ARG A 804 -7.84 30.52 43.07
CA ARG A 804 -8.68 31.68 43.41
C ARG A 804 -7.82 32.88 43.81
N LYS A 805 -6.82 32.69 44.67
CA LYS A 805 -5.91 33.76 45.11
C LYS A 805 -5.12 34.36 43.94
N ALA A 806 -4.58 33.51 43.05
CA ALA A 806 -3.81 33.98 41.90
C ALA A 806 -4.67 34.78 40.91
N VAL A 807 -5.88 34.29 40.59
CA VAL A 807 -6.79 34.95 39.65
C VAL A 807 -7.35 36.26 40.22
N LEU A 808 -7.80 36.26 41.48
CA LEU A 808 -8.29 37.47 42.16
C LEU A 808 -7.20 38.53 42.39
N GLY A 809 -5.92 38.14 42.35
CA GLY A 809 -4.80 39.08 42.35
C GLY A 809 -4.57 39.78 41.01
N ILE A 810 -5.19 39.29 39.92
CA ILE A 810 -5.04 39.81 38.56
C ILE A 810 -6.28 40.60 38.12
N ILE A 811 -7.47 40.04 38.36
CA ILE A 811 -8.73 40.66 37.93
C ILE A 811 -9.15 41.78 38.89
N SER A 812 -9.76 42.82 38.36
CA SER A 812 -10.39 43.91 39.12
C SER A 812 -11.75 44.26 38.51
N PRO A 813 -12.69 44.83 39.28
CA PRO A 813 -14.02 45.17 38.76
C PRO A 813 -13.93 46.07 37.53
N ASN A 814 -14.45 45.60 36.40
CA ASN A 814 -14.43 46.32 35.13
C ASN A 814 -15.81 46.26 34.44
N PRO A 815 -16.77 47.11 34.87
CA PRO A 815 -18.13 47.08 34.32
C PRO A 815 -18.19 47.49 32.84
N ILE A 816 -17.28 48.34 32.37
CA ILE A 816 -17.24 48.79 30.97
C ILE A 816 -16.88 47.63 30.04
N LEU A 817 -15.82 46.89 30.37
CA LEU A 817 -15.42 45.70 29.60
C LEU A 817 -16.51 44.63 29.65
N ALA A 818 -17.10 44.41 30.81
CA ALA A 818 -18.19 43.45 30.98
C ALA A 818 -19.40 43.78 30.09
N SER A 819 -19.83 45.04 30.02
CA SER A 819 -20.91 45.47 29.13
C SER A 819 -20.55 45.32 27.65
N LYS A 820 -19.30 45.58 27.27
CA LYS A 820 -18.82 45.35 25.89
C LYS A 820 -18.88 43.86 25.53
N ILE A 821 -18.37 42.99 26.40
CA ILE A 821 -18.41 41.53 26.20
C ILE A 821 -19.86 41.04 26.13
N GLU A 822 -20.74 41.50 27.03
CA GLU A 822 -22.16 41.14 27.04
C GLU A 822 -22.85 41.50 25.72
N ALA A 823 -22.60 42.70 25.20
CA ALA A 823 -23.14 43.13 23.91
C ALA A 823 -22.60 42.26 22.75
N CYS A 824 -21.29 42.00 22.71
CA CYS A 824 -20.68 41.14 21.70
C CYS A 824 -21.23 39.71 21.75
N CYS A 825 -21.36 39.10 22.95
CA CYS A 825 -21.87 37.75 23.10
C CYS A 825 -23.34 37.61 22.68
N ARG A 826 -24.20 38.61 22.95
CA ARG A 826 -25.59 38.60 22.48
C ARG A 826 -25.69 38.64 20.95
N GLU A 827 -24.83 39.42 20.31
CA GLU A 827 -24.73 39.46 18.85
C GLU A 827 -24.24 38.11 18.30
N LEU A 828 -23.19 37.54 18.90
CA LEU A 828 -22.62 36.25 18.53
C LEU A 828 -23.63 35.09 18.72
N GLU A 829 -24.43 35.09 19.78
CA GLU A 829 -25.53 34.11 19.98
C GLU A 829 -26.50 34.12 18.79
N GLY A 830 -26.79 35.30 18.22
CA GLY A 830 -27.64 35.44 17.04
C GLY A 830 -26.99 34.97 15.73
N LEU A 831 -25.66 34.88 15.69
CA LEU A 831 -24.87 34.44 14.53
C LEU A 831 -24.36 33.00 14.65
N ASP A 832 -24.89 32.21 15.59
CA ASP A 832 -24.39 30.86 15.95
C ASP A 832 -22.85 30.86 16.17
N TRP A 833 -22.37 31.89 16.86
CA TRP A 833 -20.96 32.09 17.25
C TRP A 833 -19.95 32.23 16.11
N PHE A 834 -20.41 32.54 14.89
CA PHE A 834 -19.53 32.85 13.76
C PHE A 834 -18.69 34.12 14.03
N GLY A 835 -17.39 34.06 13.79
CA GLY A 835 -16.47 35.19 13.99
C GLY A 835 -16.24 35.56 15.46
N LEU A 836 -16.41 34.61 16.38
CA LEU A 836 -16.18 34.78 17.82
C LEU A 836 -14.81 35.41 18.13
N ILE A 837 -13.74 34.91 17.52
CA ILE A 837 -12.37 35.33 17.80
C ILE A 837 -12.13 36.80 17.47
N PRO A 838 -12.34 37.27 16.22
CA PRO A 838 -12.10 38.67 15.89
C PRO A 838 -13.04 39.63 16.64
N LYS A 839 -14.21 39.17 17.12
CA LYS A 839 -15.14 39.99 17.89
C LYS A 839 -14.69 40.20 19.35
N LEU A 840 -14.24 39.13 20.02
CA LEU A 840 -13.85 39.18 21.44
C LEU A 840 -12.36 39.52 21.65
N TRP A 841 -11.51 39.14 20.69
CA TRP A 841 -10.06 39.40 20.69
C TRP A 841 -9.67 40.10 19.39
N PRO A 842 -10.00 41.40 19.25
CA PRO A 842 -9.87 42.12 17.98
C PRO A 842 -8.41 42.30 17.51
N ASN A 843 -7.43 42.14 18.39
CA ASN A 843 -6.01 42.21 18.06
C ASN A 843 -5.38 40.82 17.78
N ALA A 844 -6.16 39.74 17.82
CA ALA A 844 -5.68 38.39 17.52
C ALA A 844 -5.31 38.27 16.03
N LYS A 845 -4.03 37.99 15.77
CA LYS A 845 -3.45 37.92 14.42
C LYS A 845 -3.57 36.55 13.78
N TYR A 846 -3.60 35.50 14.58
CA TYR A 846 -3.73 34.12 14.12
C TYR A 846 -4.19 33.21 15.27
N VAL A 847 -4.63 32.00 14.91
CA VAL A 847 -4.85 30.89 15.84
C VAL A 847 -3.83 29.81 15.55
N TYR A 848 -3.02 29.48 16.55
CA TYR A 848 -1.92 28.53 16.42
C TYR A 848 -2.22 27.22 17.16
N SER A 849 -2.12 26.09 16.45
CA SER A 849 -2.25 24.75 17.05
C SER A 849 -1.78 23.64 16.10
N ILE A 850 -1.66 22.41 16.59
CA ILE A 850 -1.51 21.23 15.72
C ILE A 850 -2.89 20.91 15.12
N MET A 851 -3.00 21.04 13.80
CA MET A 851 -4.24 20.92 13.02
C MET A 851 -4.17 19.85 11.92
N THR A 852 -3.02 19.19 11.76
CA THR A 852 -2.80 18.13 10.77
C THR A 852 -3.27 16.76 11.27
N GLY A 853 -3.39 15.79 10.35
CA GLY A 853 -3.79 14.42 10.67
C GLY A 853 -5.18 14.34 11.30
N SER A 854 -5.31 13.63 12.42
CA SER A 854 -6.59 13.41 13.11
C SER A 854 -7.27 14.66 13.66
N MET A 855 -6.60 15.83 13.60
CA MET A 855 -7.12 17.13 14.01
C MET A 855 -7.81 17.90 12.88
N GLN A 856 -7.64 17.50 11.62
CA GLN A 856 -8.29 18.07 10.43
C GLN A 856 -9.81 18.30 10.59
N PRO A 857 -10.61 17.38 11.19
CA PRO A 857 -12.05 17.59 11.37
C PRO A 857 -12.40 18.85 12.17
N TYR A 858 -11.53 19.26 13.09
CA TYR A 858 -11.77 20.42 13.96
C TYR A 858 -11.41 21.73 13.27
N VAL A 859 -10.69 21.70 12.14
CA VAL A 859 -10.31 22.90 11.38
C VAL A 859 -11.55 23.63 10.88
N LYS A 860 -12.54 22.91 10.31
CA LYS A 860 -13.81 23.52 9.83
C LYS A 860 -14.57 24.24 10.95
N LYS A 861 -14.61 23.66 12.15
CA LYS A 861 -15.23 24.30 13.32
C LYS A 861 -14.44 25.51 13.80
N LEU A 862 -13.12 25.38 13.84
CA LEU A 862 -12.26 26.47 14.26
C LEU A 862 -12.32 27.65 13.29
N LEU A 863 -12.43 27.39 11.98
CA LEU A 863 -12.66 28.42 10.95
C LEU A 863 -13.96 29.20 11.18
N ARG A 864 -15.02 28.57 11.72
CA ARG A 864 -16.25 29.30 12.09
C ARG A 864 -16.00 30.31 13.21
N TYR A 865 -15.25 29.94 14.25
CA TYR A 865 -14.90 30.87 15.32
C TYR A 865 -13.88 31.92 14.87
N ALA A 866 -12.92 31.53 14.03
CA ALA A 866 -11.85 32.40 13.55
C ALA A 866 -12.30 33.39 12.46
N ALA A 867 -13.30 33.03 11.65
CA ALA A 867 -13.70 33.75 10.45
C ALA A 867 -12.51 34.06 9.54
N GLU A 868 -12.04 35.31 9.51
CA GLU A 868 -10.91 35.75 8.69
C GLU A 868 -9.54 35.59 9.38
N VAL A 869 -9.52 35.26 10.68
CA VAL A 869 -8.27 35.09 11.43
C VAL A 869 -7.52 33.82 10.95
N PRO A 870 -6.28 33.93 10.47
CA PRO A 870 -5.52 32.80 9.94
C PRO A 870 -5.32 31.66 10.94
N LEU A 871 -5.43 30.42 10.45
CA LEU A 871 -5.09 29.22 11.21
C LEU A 871 -3.67 28.77 10.86
N VAL A 872 -2.82 28.57 11.88
CA VAL A 872 -1.39 28.31 11.70
C VAL A 872 -0.98 27.03 12.43
N SER A 873 -0.35 26.10 11.73
CA SER A 873 0.39 24.98 12.32
C SER A 873 1.88 25.25 12.23
N ALA A 874 2.61 25.14 13.35
CA ALA A 874 3.96 25.69 13.41
C ALA A 874 5.08 24.69 13.75
N GLU A 875 4.76 23.56 14.37
CA GLU A 875 5.75 22.54 14.70
C GLU A 875 5.15 21.14 14.59
N TYR A 876 6.04 20.18 14.32
CA TYR A 876 5.74 18.76 14.22
C TYR A 876 6.66 17.98 15.16
N GLY A 877 6.07 17.11 15.98
CA GLY A 877 6.79 16.26 16.91
C GLY A 877 5.90 15.25 17.62
N SER A 878 6.53 14.42 18.43
CA SER A 878 5.90 13.41 19.26
C SER A 878 6.42 13.47 20.71
N THR A 879 5.95 12.57 21.57
CA THR A 879 6.49 12.45 22.94
C THR A 879 7.92 11.92 22.92
N GLU A 880 8.26 11.09 21.92
CA GLU A 880 9.60 10.55 21.71
C GLU A 880 10.61 11.63 21.31
N SER A 881 10.25 12.55 20.40
CA SER A 881 11.10 13.66 19.98
C SER A 881 10.37 14.71 19.13
N TRP A 882 10.92 15.93 19.10
CA TRP A 882 10.55 16.94 18.10
C TRP A 882 11.20 16.64 16.76
N ILE A 883 10.47 16.87 15.67
CA ILE A 883 10.88 16.45 14.31
C ILE A 883 11.16 17.67 13.43
N GLY A 884 10.19 18.57 13.28
CA GLY A 884 10.31 19.66 12.31
C GLY A 884 9.57 20.93 12.67
N VAL A 885 9.92 22.02 11.99
CA VAL A 885 9.33 23.36 12.13
C VAL A 885 8.66 23.78 10.83
N ASN A 886 7.52 24.47 10.91
CA ASN A 886 6.94 25.14 9.75
C ASN A 886 7.72 26.44 9.47
N VAL A 887 8.40 26.48 8.33
CA VAL A 887 9.13 27.67 7.86
C VAL A 887 8.26 28.61 7.03
N ASP A 888 7.04 28.18 6.66
CA ASP A 888 6.06 28.89 5.84
C ASP A 888 4.72 29.04 6.59
N PRO A 889 4.65 29.91 7.63
CA PRO A 889 3.47 30.03 8.50
C PRO A 889 2.26 30.68 7.84
N CYS A 890 2.35 31.09 6.57
CA CYS A 890 1.21 31.58 5.78
C CYS A 890 0.38 30.43 5.18
N LEU A 891 0.95 29.23 5.07
CA LEU A 891 0.26 28.11 4.46
C LEU A 891 -0.92 27.67 5.34
N PRO A 892 -2.07 27.34 4.73
CA PRO A 892 -3.20 26.83 5.48
C PRO A 892 -2.88 25.43 6.07
N PRO A 893 -3.58 25.00 7.13
CA PRO A 893 -3.31 23.73 7.81
C PRO A 893 -3.33 22.48 6.92
N GLU A 894 -3.99 22.53 5.77
CA GLU A 894 -4.09 21.45 4.78
C GLU A 894 -2.82 21.29 3.95
N ASP A 895 -2.07 22.39 3.73
CA ASP A 895 -0.89 22.44 2.85
C ASP A 895 0.43 22.59 3.65
N VAL A 896 0.35 22.53 4.98
CA VAL A 896 1.50 22.79 5.85
C VAL A 896 2.57 21.71 5.72
N THR A 897 3.83 22.14 5.71
CA THR A 897 4.99 21.25 5.65
C THR A 897 6.02 21.64 6.71
N PHE A 898 6.73 20.65 7.24
CA PHE A 898 7.64 20.83 8.37
C PHE A 898 9.08 20.50 7.98
N ALA A 899 9.98 21.49 8.00
CA ALA A 899 11.40 21.29 7.78
C ALA A 899 12.02 20.54 8.98
N VAL A 900 12.65 19.40 8.74
CA VAL A 900 13.26 18.57 9.81
C VAL A 900 14.40 19.33 10.48
N VAL A 901 14.47 19.29 11.80
CA VAL A 901 15.57 19.89 12.57
C VAL A 901 16.65 18.83 12.84
N PRO A 902 17.77 18.81 12.09
CA PRO A 902 18.70 17.68 12.05
C PRO A 902 19.54 17.49 13.32
N THR A 903 19.39 18.35 14.35
CA THR A 903 20.14 18.25 15.60
C THR A 903 19.36 17.62 16.75
N PHE A 904 18.05 17.40 16.60
CA PHE A 904 17.21 16.93 17.72
C PHE A 904 17.29 15.42 17.92
N SER A 905 17.34 14.67 16.83
CA SER A 905 17.52 13.22 16.82
C SER A 905 18.31 12.84 15.57
N TYR A 906 18.90 11.65 15.57
CA TYR A 906 19.31 11.04 14.31
C TYR A 906 18.07 10.40 13.67
N PHE A 907 17.78 10.74 12.42
CA PHE A 907 16.59 10.35 11.68
C PHE A 907 16.97 9.43 10.52
N GLU A 908 16.31 8.28 10.50
CA GLU A 908 16.27 7.37 9.36
C GLU A 908 14.84 7.34 8.82
N PHE A 909 14.69 6.97 7.56
CA PHE A 909 13.41 6.96 6.87
C PHE A 909 13.27 5.63 6.15
N ILE A 910 12.24 4.85 6.49
CA ILE A 910 11.93 3.58 5.81
C ILE A 910 11.11 3.94 4.56
N PRO A 911 11.61 3.74 3.33
CA PRO A 911 10.83 4.01 2.13
C PRO A 911 9.61 3.10 2.06
N LEU A 912 8.45 3.69 1.75
CA LEU A 912 7.17 2.99 1.68
C LEU A 912 6.62 3.03 0.26
N HIS A 913 6.49 1.88 -0.38
CA HIS A 913 5.92 1.78 -1.73
C HIS A 913 4.50 1.22 -1.67
N ARG A 914 3.52 2.02 -2.12
CA ARG A 914 2.14 1.55 -2.28
C ARG A 914 2.10 0.48 -3.37
N GLN A 915 1.53 -0.67 -3.05
CA GLN A 915 1.29 -1.73 -4.04
C GLN A 915 0.38 -1.20 -5.15
N LYS A 916 0.88 -1.11 -6.39
CA LYS A 916 0.01 -1.04 -7.57
C LYS A 916 -0.48 -2.45 -7.84
N GLN A 917 -1.68 -2.76 -7.33
CA GLN A 917 -2.48 -3.95 -7.60
C GLN A 917 -1.69 -5.25 -7.80
N ASP A 918 -1.39 -5.93 -6.70
CA ASP A 918 -1.16 -7.38 -6.67
C ASP A 918 -1.72 -7.92 -5.34
N TYR A 919 -2.63 -8.88 -5.42
CA TYR A 919 -3.32 -9.44 -4.27
C TYR A 919 -2.42 -10.44 -3.54
N ASN A 920 -1.93 -10.07 -2.35
CA ASN A 920 -1.92 -10.86 -1.10
C ASN A 920 -0.77 -10.40 -0.19
N LEU A 921 -1.13 -9.93 1.02
CA LEU A 921 -0.45 -10.18 2.30
C LEU A 921 -1.16 -9.38 3.42
N VAL A 922 -1.31 -10.00 4.60
CA VAL A 922 -1.97 -9.46 5.81
C VAL A 922 -1.03 -8.54 6.63
N MET A 923 0.01 -7.99 6.01
CA MET A 923 0.89 -7.00 6.62
C MET A 923 0.91 -5.76 5.72
N ASP A 924 0.74 -4.58 6.34
CA ASP A 924 0.88 -3.19 5.84
C ASP A 924 0.72 -2.91 4.33
N ASP A 925 0.01 -1.84 3.98
CA ASP A 925 -0.22 -1.36 2.60
C ASP A 925 1.04 -0.89 1.85
N PHE A 926 2.21 -1.07 2.48
CA PHE A 926 3.48 -0.58 2.03
C PHE A 926 4.50 -1.70 1.95
N ILE A 927 5.10 -1.87 0.78
CA ILE A 927 6.36 -2.60 0.66
C ILE A 927 7.43 -1.69 1.27
N GLU A 928 8.02 -2.15 2.38
CA GLU A 928 9.14 -1.46 3.03
C GLU A 928 10.44 -1.77 2.28
N ASP A 929 11.24 -0.74 2.01
CA ASP A 929 12.65 -0.91 1.67
C ASP A 929 13.54 -0.65 2.90
N LYS A 930 14.85 -0.81 2.76
CA LYS A 930 15.82 -0.54 3.83
C LYS A 930 15.76 0.93 4.28
N PRO A 931 15.88 1.21 5.59
CA PRO A 931 15.97 2.58 6.09
C PRO A 931 17.10 3.34 5.40
N VAL A 932 16.81 4.56 4.97
CA VAL A 932 17.77 5.49 4.39
C VAL A 932 18.02 6.67 5.34
N PRO A 933 19.22 7.26 5.37
CA PRO A 933 19.48 8.45 6.18
C PRO A 933 18.72 9.67 5.64
N LEU A 934 18.57 10.70 6.48
CA LEU A 934 17.92 11.98 6.14
C LEU A 934 18.40 12.60 4.82
N SER A 935 19.67 12.42 4.46
CA SER A 935 20.27 12.98 3.25
C SER A 935 19.89 12.26 1.94
N GLN A 936 19.30 11.07 2.04
CA GLN A 936 18.98 10.21 0.89
C GLN A 936 17.48 10.11 0.60
N VAL A 937 16.65 10.85 1.34
CA VAL A 937 15.22 10.89 1.10
C VAL A 937 14.92 11.59 -0.23
N LYS A 938 13.81 11.20 -0.86
CA LYS A 938 13.40 11.64 -2.20
C LYS A 938 12.08 12.40 -2.12
N VAL A 939 11.98 13.52 -2.83
CA VAL A 939 10.73 14.30 -2.94
C VAL A 939 9.61 13.44 -3.54
N GLY A 940 8.40 13.54 -3.00
CA GLY A 940 7.21 12.79 -3.42
C GLY A 940 7.17 11.33 -2.97
N GLN A 941 8.20 10.84 -2.27
CA GLN A 941 8.23 9.50 -1.71
C GLN A 941 7.68 9.52 -0.28
N GLU A 942 6.88 8.50 0.06
CA GLU A 942 6.36 8.26 1.41
C GLU A 942 7.38 7.45 2.23
N TYR A 943 7.53 7.79 3.50
CA TYR A 943 8.45 7.13 4.43
C TYR A 943 7.81 6.95 5.81
N GLU A 944 8.21 5.90 6.53
CA GLU A 944 8.03 5.85 7.99
C GLU A 944 9.26 6.45 8.68
N ILE A 945 9.04 7.30 9.67
CA ILE A 945 10.11 7.90 10.47
C ILE A 945 10.67 6.91 11.48
N VAL A 946 11.99 6.78 11.49
CA VAL A 946 12.78 6.07 12.49
C VAL A 946 13.70 7.09 13.17
N LEU A 947 13.80 7.02 14.50
CA LEU A 947 14.60 7.98 15.26
C LEU A 947 15.51 7.33 16.30
N THR A 948 16.65 7.96 16.51
CA THR A 948 17.59 7.69 17.60
C THR A 948 17.78 8.95 18.44
N THR A 949 17.53 8.85 19.75
CA THR A 949 17.50 10.00 20.67
C THR A 949 18.61 9.93 21.72
N ILE A 950 18.98 11.09 22.26
CA ILE A 950 19.88 11.19 23.42
C ILE A 950 19.28 10.51 24.66
N THR A 951 17.96 10.46 24.77
CA THR A 951 17.22 9.87 25.90
C THR A 951 17.17 8.34 25.88
N GLY A 952 17.73 7.69 24.85
CA GLY A 952 17.93 6.23 24.83
C GLY A 952 16.89 5.46 24.03
N LEU A 953 16.24 6.09 23.05
CA LEU A 953 15.53 5.38 21.99
C LEU A 953 16.50 5.17 20.83
N TYR A 954 16.69 3.92 20.37
CA TYR A 954 17.66 3.57 19.33
C TYR A 954 16.94 2.92 18.16
N ARG A 955 17.12 3.49 16.95
CA ARG A 955 16.44 3.09 15.70
C ARG A 955 14.96 2.78 15.93
N TYR A 956 14.32 3.64 16.71
CA TYR A 956 12.95 3.47 17.17
C TYR A 956 11.97 3.86 16.06
N ARG A 957 11.12 2.92 15.66
CA ARG A 957 10.04 3.14 14.71
C ARG A 957 8.96 4.02 15.32
N LEU A 958 8.87 5.26 14.86
CA LEU A 958 7.90 6.22 15.37
C LEU A 958 6.46 5.82 14.99
N GLY A 959 6.31 5.21 13.81
CA GLY A 959 5.04 4.84 13.21
C GLY A 959 4.34 5.99 12.48
N ASP A 960 4.94 7.16 12.40
CA ASP A 960 4.40 8.26 11.58
C ASP A 960 4.83 8.08 10.13
N VAL A 961 3.86 8.14 9.21
CA VAL A 961 4.07 8.14 7.76
C VAL A 961 4.08 9.57 7.25
N VAL A 962 5.13 9.92 6.53
CA VAL A 962 5.35 11.26 5.99
C VAL A 962 5.71 11.20 4.52
N GLU A 963 5.33 12.22 3.78
CA GLU A 963 5.77 12.44 2.40
C GLU A 963 6.81 13.56 2.39
N VAL A 964 7.88 13.40 1.64
CA VAL A 964 8.86 14.49 1.45
C VAL A 964 8.30 15.47 0.42
N ALA A 965 7.76 16.59 0.88
CA ALA A 965 7.19 17.62 0.02
C ALA A 965 8.25 18.48 -0.69
N GLY A 966 9.48 18.50 -0.17
CA GLY A 966 10.58 19.28 -0.73
C GLY A 966 11.73 19.39 0.26
N PHE A 967 12.58 20.41 0.10
CA PHE A 967 13.72 20.66 0.99
C PHE A 967 13.78 22.13 1.41
N HIS A 968 14.22 22.35 2.64
CA HIS A 968 14.63 23.66 3.15
C HIS A 968 16.15 23.64 3.32
N ASN A 969 16.87 24.32 2.44
CA ASN A 969 18.31 24.13 2.26
C ASN A 969 18.60 22.64 1.97
N GLY A 970 19.38 21.95 2.81
CA GLY A 970 19.69 20.53 2.71
C GLY A 970 18.84 19.60 3.59
N THR A 971 17.88 20.10 4.37
CA THR A 971 16.99 19.27 5.22
C THR A 971 15.63 19.06 4.54
N PRO A 972 15.01 17.86 4.62
CA PRO A 972 13.71 17.62 3.99
C PRO A 972 12.58 18.39 4.69
N LYS A 973 11.59 18.81 3.90
CA LYS A 973 10.29 19.28 4.37
C LYS A 973 9.30 18.12 4.29
N LEU A 974 8.71 17.78 5.44
CA LEU A 974 7.80 16.66 5.58
C LEU A 974 6.34 17.14 5.58
N ASN A 975 5.51 16.47 4.80
CA ASN A 975 4.07 16.50 4.92
C ASN A 975 3.63 15.31 5.77
N PHE A 976 2.81 15.54 6.80
CA PHE A 976 2.31 14.46 7.66
C PHE A 976 1.13 13.77 6.98
N ILE A 977 1.23 12.45 6.75
CA ILE A 977 0.19 11.68 6.08
C ILE A 977 -0.72 11.00 7.10
N CYS A 978 -0.18 10.08 7.91
CA CYS A 978 -0.95 9.32 8.90
C CYS A 978 -0.05 8.65 9.93
N ARG A 979 -0.64 7.95 10.90
CA ARG A 979 0.07 7.05 11.82
C ARG A 979 -0.24 5.60 11.49
N ARG A 980 0.80 4.82 11.23
CA ARG A 980 0.79 3.42 10.81
C ARG A 980 0.14 2.51 11.87
N LYS A 981 -0.57 1.45 11.44
CA LYS A 981 -1.33 0.44 12.23
C LYS A 981 -2.73 0.82 12.77
N LEU A 982 -3.36 1.89 12.28
CA LEU A 982 -4.78 2.16 12.52
C LEU A 982 -5.58 1.95 11.23
N ILE A 983 -5.95 0.70 10.98
CA ILE A 983 -6.68 0.27 9.77
C ILE A 983 -8.00 -0.37 10.22
N LEU A 984 -9.11 0.08 9.65
CA LEU A 984 -10.37 -0.67 9.67
C LEU A 984 -10.21 -1.86 8.73
N THR A 985 -10.33 -3.06 9.28
CA THR A 985 -10.23 -4.31 8.53
C THR A 985 -11.23 -5.31 9.10
N VAL A 986 -12.07 -5.87 8.24
CA VAL A 986 -12.92 -7.03 8.56
C VAL A 986 -12.40 -8.31 7.87
N ASN A 987 -11.96 -8.19 6.61
CA ASN A 987 -11.51 -9.27 5.74
C ASN A 987 -10.19 -8.88 5.04
N ILE A 988 -10.18 -8.77 3.70
CA ILE A 988 -9.00 -8.33 2.91
C ILE A 988 -8.93 -6.80 2.78
N ASP A 989 -9.97 -6.11 3.21
CA ASP A 989 -10.11 -4.65 3.20
C ASP A 989 -9.13 -4.00 4.16
N LYS A 990 -8.47 -2.95 3.69
CA LYS A 990 -7.50 -2.20 4.48
C LYS A 990 -7.81 -0.72 4.35
N ASN A 991 -8.72 -0.24 5.19
CA ASN A 991 -9.12 1.16 5.17
C ASN A 991 -8.39 1.94 6.27
N THR A 992 -7.52 2.86 5.86
CA THR A 992 -6.77 3.69 6.80
C THR A 992 -7.66 4.72 7.49
N GLU A 993 -7.15 5.35 8.55
CA GLU A 993 -7.81 6.52 9.16
C GLU A 993 -8.10 7.64 8.14
N LYS A 994 -7.24 7.81 7.12
CA LYS A 994 -7.43 8.80 6.05
C LYS A 994 -8.59 8.43 5.13
N ASP A 995 -8.70 7.16 4.75
CA ASP A 995 -9.80 6.69 3.89
C ASP A 995 -11.15 6.85 4.62
N LEU A 996 -11.19 6.48 5.89
CA LEU A 996 -12.36 6.68 6.75
C LEU A 996 -12.72 8.17 6.88
N GLN A 997 -11.73 9.06 7.04
CA GLN A 997 -11.96 10.50 7.11
C GLN A 997 -12.61 11.03 5.82
N ILE A 998 -12.10 10.63 4.66
CA ILE A 998 -12.67 11.01 3.35
C ILE A 998 -14.10 10.48 3.20
N VAL A 999 -14.34 9.22 3.59
CA VAL A 999 -15.67 8.59 3.57
C VAL A 999 -16.68 9.37 4.42
N VAL A 1000 -16.31 9.70 5.66
CA VAL A 1000 -17.18 10.47 6.57
C VAL A 1000 -17.39 11.90 6.07
N GLU A 1001 -16.39 12.53 5.46
CA GLU A 1001 -16.55 13.85 4.84
C GLU A 1001 -17.55 13.84 3.69
N ARG A 1002 -17.49 12.86 2.78
CA ARG A 1002 -18.48 12.71 1.70
C ARG A 1002 -19.88 12.45 2.24
N GLY A 1003 -20.01 11.54 3.22
CA GLY A 1003 -21.31 11.27 3.85
C GLY A 1003 -21.89 12.49 4.57
N SER A 1004 -21.06 13.24 5.29
CA SER A 1004 -21.51 14.38 6.10
C SER A 1004 -21.88 15.61 5.28
N GLN A 1005 -21.41 15.74 4.02
CA GLN A 1005 -21.86 16.80 3.11
C GLN A 1005 -23.38 16.78 2.90
N LEU A 1006 -24.02 15.61 2.95
CA LEU A 1006 -25.47 15.50 2.80
C LEU A 1006 -26.25 16.09 3.99
N LEU A 1007 -25.60 16.26 5.15
CA LEU A 1007 -26.21 16.90 6.33
C LEU A 1007 -26.41 18.41 6.16
N SER A 1008 -25.64 19.07 5.27
CA SER A 1008 -25.78 20.52 5.04
C SER A 1008 -27.16 20.88 4.50
N ASN A 1009 -27.81 19.94 3.80
CA ASN A 1009 -29.15 20.13 3.25
C ASN A 1009 -30.25 20.11 4.33
N SER A 1010 -29.97 19.60 5.53
CA SER A 1010 -30.94 19.43 6.62
C SER A 1010 -30.67 20.32 7.84
N LYS A 1011 -29.85 21.37 7.73
CA LYS A 1011 -29.41 22.23 8.86
C LYS A 1011 -28.81 21.45 10.05
N ALA A 1012 -28.27 20.27 9.79
CA ALA A 1012 -27.62 19.44 10.80
C ALA A 1012 -26.11 19.42 10.57
N GLU A 1013 -25.35 19.27 11.65
CA GLU A 1013 -23.89 19.31 11.61
C GLU A 1013 -23.30 18.12 12.36
N LEU A 1014 -22.33 17.45 11.75
CA LEU A 1014 -21.56 16.40 12.41
C LEU A 1014 -20.65 17.03 13.48
N ILE A 1015 -20.87 16.66 14.74
CA ILE A 1015 -20.08 17.13 15.88
C ILE A 1015 -18.75 16.36 15.94
N ASP A 1016 -18.78 15.04 16.00
CA ASP A 1016 -17.59 14.20 16.04
C ASP A 1016 -17.94 12.78 15.59
N PHE A 1017 -16.94 11.97 15.29
CA PHE A 1017 -17.14 10.58 14.89
C PHE A 1017 -16.02 9.64 15.33
N THR A 1018 -16.36 8.35 15.41
CA THR A 1018 -15.39 7.24 15.58
C THR A 1018 -15.94 6.01 14.86
N SER A 1019 -15.11 4.98 14.68
CA SER A 1019 -15.48 3.74 14.01
C SER A 1019 -14.98 2.51 14.73
N HIS A 1020 -15.58 1.38 14.36
CA HIS A 1020 -15.20 0.06 14.81
C HIS A 1020 -15.41 -0.95 13.67
N ALA A 1021 -14.44 -1.83 13.45
CA ALA A 1021 -14.64 -3.02 12.65
C ALA A 1021 -15.22 -4.11 13.54
N ASP A 1022 -16.51 -4.41 13.38
CA ASP A 1022 -17.16 -5.50 14.09
C ASP A 1022 -16.91 -6.80 13.35
N VAL A 1023 -15.95 -7.57 13.86
CA VAL A 1023 -15.60 -8.90 13.35
C VAL A 1023 -16.35 -10.03 14.07
N LEU A 1024 -17.13 -9.70 15.12
CA LEU A 1024 -17.86 -10.67 15.91
C LEU A 1024 -19.19 -11.05 15.26
N THR A 1025 -19.78 -10.10 14.53
CA THR A 1025 -20.94 -10.35 13.66
C THR A 1025 -20.48 -11.01 12.35
N GLN A 1026 -21.32 -11.86 11.77
CA GLN A 1026 -21.01 -12.60 10.55
C GLN A 1026 -22.13 -12.39 9.51
N PRO A 1027 -21.83 -11.81 8.33
CA PRO A 1027 -20.53 -11.26 7.94
C PRO A 1027 -20.17 -10.01 8.77
N GLY A 1028 -18.89 -9.88 9.14
CA GLY A 1028 -18.44 -8.71 9.91
C GLY A 1028 -18.61 -7.42 9.12
N HIS A 1029 -18.78 -6.29 9.79
CA HIS A 1029 -19.09 -5.02 9.13
C HIS A 1029 -18.47 -3.83 9.83
N TYR A 1030 -18.42 -2.70 9.13
CA TYR A 1030 -17.99 -1.44 9.72
C TYR A 1030 -19.13 -0.76 10.44
N ILE A 1031 -18.85 -0.29 11.64
CA ILE A 1031 -19.74 0.55 12.43
C ILE A 1031 -19.12 1.94 12.52
N ILE A 1032 -19.85 2.96 12.09
CA ILE A 1032 -19.46 4.36 12.21
C ILE A 1032 -20.42 5.04 13.20
N TYR A 1033 -19.87 5.66 14.24
CA TYR A 1033 -20.63 6.39 15.26
C TYR A 1033 -20.56 7.89 14.97
N TRP A 1034 -21.71 8.56 14.85
CA TRP A 1034 -21.84 10.00 14.64
C TRP A 1034 -22.56 10.67 15.80
N GLU A 1035 -21.98 11.75 16.35
CA GLU A 1035 -22.70 12.70 17.19
C GLU A 1035 -23.10 13.90 16.33
N ILE A 1036 -24.38 14.27 16.29
CA ILE A 1036 -24.92 15.30 15.38
C ILE A 1036 -25.58 16.44 16.18
N LYS A 1037 -25.39 17.68 15.73
CA LYS A 1037 -26.14 18.88 16.16
C LYS A 1037 -27.31 19.09 15.19
N GLY A 1038 -28.55 19.08 15.69
CA GLY A 1038 -29.76 19.26 14.88
C GLY A 1038 -30.54 17.96 14.66
N GLU A 1039 -31.77 18.06 14.16
CA GLU A 1039 -32.61 16.91 13.83
C GLU A 1039 -32.42 16.50 12.37
N VAL A 1040 -32.30 15.20 12.12
CA VAL A 1040 -32.11 14.63 10.78
C VAL A 1040 -33.13 13.53 10.54
N GLU A 1041 -33.81 13.62 9.39
CA GLU A 1041 -34.74 12.59 8.93
C GLU A 1041 -33.99 11.27 8.66
N GLU A 1042 -34.64 10.15 8.95
CA GLU A 1042 -34.05 8.81 8.76
C GLU A 1042 -33.68 8.54 7.29
N ARG A 1043 -34.44 9.10 6.35
CA ARG A 1043 -34.13 9.03 4.92
C ARG A 1043 -32.76 9.64 4.60
N VAL A 1044 -32.47 10.81 5.15
CA VAL A 1044 -31.19 11.52 4.93
C VAL A 1044 -30.05 10.73 5.58
N LEU A 1045 -30.24 10.19 6.79
CA LEU A 1045 -29.24 9.31 7.41
C LEU A 1045 -28.97 8.05 6.59
N GLY A 1046 -30.00 7.49 5.94
CA GLY A 1046 -29.87 6.39 4.99
C GLY A 1046 -29.10 6.78 3.73
N GLU A 1047 -29.26 8.00 3.22
CA GLU A 1047 -28.47 8.56 2.12
C GLU A 1047 -27.00 8.78 2.53
N CYS A 1048 -26.75 9.34 3.71
CA CYS A 1048 -25.40 9.47 4.27
C CYS A 1048 -24.72 8.10 4.41
N CYS A 1049 -25.43 7.10 4.93
CA CYS A 1049 -24.93 5.74 5.06
C CYS A 1049 -24.60 5.13 3.68
N ARG A 1050 -25.43 5.36 2.66
CA ARG A 1050 -25.17 4.91 1.27
C ARG A 1050 -23.94 5.56 0.67
N GLU A 1051 -23.84 6.87 0.82
CA GLU A 1051 -22.70 7.61 0.29
C GLU A 1051 -21.41 7.17 0.97
N MET A 1052 -21.44 6.89 2.28
CA MET A 1052 -20.28 6.36 3.00
C MET A 1052 -19.90 4.95 2.53
N ASP A 1053 -20.86 4.03 2.43
CA ASP A 1053 -20.63 2.64 1.96
C ASP A 1053 -20.05 2.64 0.52
N ALA A 1054 -20.52 3.54 -0.35
CA ALA A 1054 -20.05 3.69 -1.73
C ALA A 1054 -18.71 4.47 -1.88
N SER A 1055 -18.34 5.27 -0.87
CA SER A 1055 -17.16 6.14 -0.93
C SER A 1055 -15.85 5.42 -0.61
N PHE A 1056 -15.92 4.19 -0.08
CA PHE A 1056 -14.73 3.37 0.11
C PHE A 1056 -14.14 3.01 -1.26
N VAL A 1057 -12.91 3.46 -1.50
CA VAL A 1057 -12.18 3.24 -2.76
C VAL A 1057 -11.31 1.99 -2.69
N ASP A 1058 -11.04 1.49 -1.49
CA ASP A 1058 -10.27 0.26 -1.31
C ASP A 1058 -10.93 -0.91 -2.04
N HIS A 1059 -10.17 -1.53 -2.94
CA HIS A 1059 -10.66 -2.62 -3.77
C HIS A 1059 -11.00 -3.85 -2.91
N GLY A 1060 -10.32 -4.04 -1.78
CA GLY A 1060 -10.63 -5.09 -0.80
C GLY A 1060 -12.01 -4.92 -0.18
N TYR A 1061 -12.36 -3.70 0.21
CA TYR A 1061 -13.69 -3.34 0.72
C TYR A 1061 -14.77 -3.50 -0.34
N VAL A 1062 -14.58 -2.92 -1.54
CA VAL A 1062 -15.59 -2.95 -2.63
C VAL A 1062 -15.91 -4.39 -3.04
N VAL A 1063 -14.88 -5.24 -3.21
CA VAL A 1063 -15.08 -6.65 -3.56
C VAL A 1063 -15.69 -7.45 -2.42
N SER A 1064 -15.18 -7.29 -1.20
CA SER A 1064 -15.68 -8.05 -0.05
C SER A 1064 -17.12 -7.65 0.28
N ARG A 1065 -17.47 -6.39 0.09
CA ARG A 1065 -18.83 -5.88 0.26
C ARG A 1065 -19.76 -6.36 -0.86
N GLY A 1066 -19.28 -6.43 -2.10
CA GLY A 1066 -19.99 -7.02 -3.25
C GLY A 1066 -20.25 -8.52 -3.13
N ASN A 1067 -19.32 -9.25 -2.51
CA ASN A 1067 -19.40 -10.69 -2.30
C ASN A 1067 -19.99 -11.06 -0.91
N ASN A 1068 -20.58 -10.09 -0.19
CA ASN A 1068 -21.14 -10.25 1.16
C ASN A 1068 -20.20 -10.87 2.20
N SER A 1069 -18.88 -10.77 2.00
CA SER A 1069 -17.84 -11.13 2.98
C SER A 1069 -17.65 -10.02 4.02
N ILE A 1070 -17.97 -8.78 3.67
CA ILE A 1070 -18.22 -7.67 4.60
C ILE A 1070 -19.73 -7.39 4.58
N GLY A 1071 -20.34 -7.31 5.75
CA GLY A 1071 -21.72 -6.92 5.94
C GLY A 1071 -21.93 -5.43 5.66
N PRO A 1072 -23.19 -4.99 5.58
CA PRO A 1072 -23.49 -3.58 5.30
C PRO A 1072 -22.93 -2.65 6.36
N LEU A 1073 -22.41 -1.51 5.91
CA LEU A 1073 -21.99 -0.45 6.81
C LEU A 1073 -23.16 -0.04 7.72
N GLU A 1074 -22.88 0.02 9.02
CA GLU A 1074 -23.83 0.45 10.04
C GLU A 1074 -23.45 1.84 10.54
N LEU A 1075 -24.34 2.81 10.32
CA LEU A 1075 -24.25 4.14 10.89
C LEU A 1075 -25.04 4.17 12.21
N ARG A 1076 -24.36 4.47 13.32
CA ARG A 1076 -24.93 4.63 14.65
C ARG A 1076 -24.92 6.11 15.04
N ILE A 1077 -26.10 6.66 15.31
CA ILE A 1077 -26.21 8.02 15.86
C ILE A 1077 -26.19 7.92 17.37
N VAL A 1078 -25.32 8.69 18.02
CA VAL A 1078 -25.18 8.73 19.48
C VAL A 1078 -25.80 9.99 20.08
N GLU A 1079 -26.16 9.92 21.37
CA GLU A 1079 -26.67 11.05 22.13
C GLU A 1079 -25.69 12.23 22.10
N LYS A 1080 -26.22 13.47 22.10
CA LYS A 1080 -25.40 14.67 22.27
C LYS A 1080 -24.62 14.61 23.59
N GLY A 1081 -23.32 14.87 23.54
CA GLY A 1081 -22.41 14.77 24.67
C GLY A 1081 -21.80 13.38 24.88
N THR A 1082 -22.00 12.42 23.97
CA THR A 1082 -21.36 11.09 24.07
C THR A 1082 -19.85 11.20 23.98
N PHE A 1083 -19.31 11.97 23.04
CA PHE A 1083 -17.86 12.17 22.95
C PHE A 1083 -17.30 12.97 24.14
N LYS A 1084 -18.12 13.81 24.78
CA LYS A 1084 -17.79 14.46 26.07
C LYS A 1084 -17.67 13.42 27.20
N LYS A 1085 -18.58 12.44 27.29
CA LYS A 1085 -18.46 11.33 28.26
C LYS A 1085 -17.18 10.51 28.03
N ILE A 1086 -16.81 10.26 26.77
CA ILE A 1086 -15.56 9.57 26.41
C ILE A 1086 -14.35 10.39 26.88
N LEU A 1087 -14.32 11.69 26.57
CA LEU A 1087 -13.27 12.59 27.06
C LEU A 1087 -13.14 12.52 28.59
N GLU A 1088 -14.25 12.65 29.32
CA GLU A 1088 -14.25 12.62 30.79
C GLU A 1088 -13.69 11.30 31.34
N HIS A 1089 -13.93 10.17 30.67
CA HIS A 1089 -13.32 8.90 31.03
C HIS A 1089 -11.78 8.92 30.91
N PHE A 1090 -11.23 9.45 29.81
CA PHE A 1090 -9.78 9.56 29.63
C PHE A 1090 -9.11 10.53 30.60
N LEU A 1091 -9.78 11.64 30.91
CA LEU A 1091 -9.34 12.57 31.95
C LEU A 1091 -9.33 11.89 33.33
N GLY A 1092 -10.35 11.08 33.63
CA GLY A 1092 -10.42 10.26 34.85
C GLY A 1092 -9.26 9.26 34.99
N ASN A 1093 -8.78 8.71 33.87
CA ASN A 1093 -7.63 7.80 33.82
C ASN A 1093 -6.26 8.50 33.77
N GLY A 1094 -6.20 9.83 33.96
CA GLY A 1094 -4.95 10.58 34.09
C GLY A 1094 -4.42 11.22 32.80
N SER A 1095 -5.16 11.18 31.70
CA SER A 1095 -4.78 11.89 30.46
C SER A 1095 -4.96 13.41 30.62
N ALA A 1096 -4.08 14.22 30.01
CA ALA A 1096 -4.28 15.68 29.96
C ALA A 1096 -5.32 16.05 28.88
N LEU A 1097 -6.15 17.07 29.13
CA LEU A 1097 -7.07 17.61 28.12
C LEU A 1097 -6.32 18.11 26.86
N SER A 1098 -5.11 18.62 27.04
CA SER A 1098 -4.20 19.06 25.96
C SER A 1098 -3.64 17.92 25.12
N GLN A 1099 -3.85 16.66 25.50
CA GLN A 1099 -3.34 15.49 24.76
C GLN A 1099 -4.45 14.59 24.22
N PHE A 1100 -5.70 14.85 24.59
CA PHE A 1100 -6.80 14.01 24.16
C PHE A 1100 -7.10 14.21 22.67
N LYS A 1101 -7.28 13.08 21.98
CA LYS A 1101 -7.76 13.01 20.60
C LYS A 1101 -8.82 11.91 20.54
N THR A 1102 -9.96 12.19 19.93
CA THR A 1102 -10.97 11.15 19.67
C THR A 1102 -10.35 10.11 18.74
N PRO A 1103 -10.28 8.82 19.14
CA PRO A 1103 -9.76 7.78 18.26
C PRO A 1103 -10.71 7.60 17.08
N ARG A 1104 -10.21 7.66 15.85
CA ARG A 1104 -11.05 7.50 14.65
C ARG A 1104 -11.46 6.06 14.41
N CYS A 1105 -10.64 5.10 14.82
CA CYS A 1105 -10.96 3.69 14.91
C CYS A 1105 -10.64 3.19 16.33
N THR A 1106 -11.53 2.39 16.92
CA THR A 1106 -11.34 1.85 18.27
C THR A 1106 -11.73 0.38 18.35
N SER A 1107 -10.90 -0.41 19.04
CA SER A 1107 -11.21 -1.77 19.51
C SER A 1107 -11.32 -1.83 21.04
N ASN A 1108 -11.25 -0.67 21.72
CA ASN A 1108 -11.29 -0.61 23.17
C ASN A 1108 -12.71 -0.91 23.69
N LYS A 1109 -12.84 -2.01 24.42
CA LYS A 1109 -14.11 -2.52 24.98
C LYS A 1109 -14.85 -1.49 25.84
N VAL A 1110 -14.13 -0.63 26.57
CA VAL A 1110 -14.74 0.40 27.42
C VAL A 1110 -15.35 1.51 26.57
N LEU A 1111 -14.64 1.97 25.53
CA LEU A 1111 -15.18 2.98 24.61
C LEU A 1111 -16.39 2.44 23.84
N LEU A 1112 -16.29 1.21 23.33
CA LEU A 1112 -17.40 0.55 22.64
C LEU A 1112 -18.62 0.41 23.55
N SER A 1113 -18.43 0.14 24.85
CA SER A 1113 -19.52 0.10 25.83
C SER A 1113 -20.22 1.48 25.94
N ILE A 1114 -19.45 2.57 26.11
CA ILE A 1114 -20.01 3.93 26.19
C ILE A 1114 -20.77 4.29 24.91
N LEU A 1115 -20.17 4.03 23.74
CA LEU A 1115 -20.76 4.32 22.43
C LEU A 1115 -22.06 3.53 22.19
N ASN A 1116 -22.05 2.24 22.52
CA ASN A 1116 -23.21 1.37 22.35
C ASN A 1116 -24.36 1.75 23.29
N LEU A 1117 -24.06 2.10 24.54
CA LEU A 1117 -25.05 2.55 25.52
C LEU A 1117 -25.67 3.89 25.13
N CYS A 1118 -24.89 4.79 24.53
CA CYS A 1118 -25.37 6.10 24.10
C CYS A 1118 -25.89 6.11 22.65
N THR A 1119 -26.04 4.95 22.00
CA THR A 1119 -26.58 4.89 20.63
C THR A 1119 -28.10 5.07 20.64
N ILE A 1120 -28.59 6.13 19.99
CA ILE A 1120 -30.02 6.46 19.88
C ILE A 1120 -30.66 5.92 18.60
N LYS A 1121 -29.91 5.81 17.50
CA LYS A 1121 -30.42 5.33 16.22
C LYS A 1121 -29.37 4.46 15.51
N ARG A 1122 -29.84 3.50 14.73
CA ARG A 1122 -29.02 2.60 13.91
C ARG A 1122 -29.56 2.56 12.49
N VAL A 1123 -28.69 2.76 11.52
CA VAL A 1123 -29.04 2.77 10.10
C VAL A 1123 -28.09 1.84 9.37
N ALA A 1124 -28.62 0.80 8.74
CA ALA A 1124 -27.84 -0.17 7.95
C ALA A 1124 -28.55 -0.44 6.62
N LEU A 1125 -27.76 -0.64 5.56
CA LEU A 1125 -28.28 -0.85 4.21
C LEU A 1125 -28.46 -2.34 3.91
N LYS A 1126 -29.56 -2.73 3.27
CA LYS A 1126 -29.80 -4.16 2.96
C LYS A 1126 -29.27 -4.58 1.59
N THR A 1127 -28.85 -3.65 0.73
CA THR A 1127 -28.54 -3.92 -0.68
C THR A 1127 -27.28 -3.16 -1.11
N PHE A 1128 -26.31 -3.87 -1.67
CA PHE A 1128 -25.13 -3.27 -2.30
C PHE A 1128 -25.46 -2.99 -3.78
N ILE A 1129 -25.27 -1.75 -4.23
CA ILE A 1129 -25.51 -1.35 -5.62
C ILE A 1129 -24.15 -1.06 -6.25
N VAL A 1130 -23.62 -2.01 -7.01
CA VAL A 1130 -22.61 -1.73 -8.04
C VAL A 1130 -23.27 -1.87 -9.40
N ILE A 1131 -23.12 -0.83 -10.20
CA ILE A 1131 -23.64 -0.73 -11.56
C ILE A 1131 -23.01 -1.86 -12.41
N HIS A 1132 -23.86 -2.77 -12.88
CA HIS A 1132 -23.55 -4.02 -13.60
C HIS A 1132 -22.66 -3.91 -14.85
N ARG A 1133 -21.88 -4.98 -15.09
CA ARG A 1133 -21.88 -5.75 -16.36
C ARG A 1133 -21.69 -7.28 -16.13
N THR A 1134 -22.84 -7.99 -16.11
CA THR A 1134 -23.16 -9.38 -16.56
C THR A 1134 -22.44 -10.66 -16.04
N PHE A 1135 -23.29 -11.68 -15.76
CA PHE A 1135 -23.11 -13.13 -15.40
C PHE A 1135 -22.80 -13.44 -13.91
N ARG A 1136 -23.50 -14.31 -13.15
CA ARG A 1136 -24.55 -15.33 -13.42
C ARG A 1136 -25.28 -15.67 -12.09
N GLU A 1137 -26.61 -15.59 -12.03
CA GLU A 1137 -27.48 -15.87 -10.85
C GLU A 1137 -27.59 -17.36 -10.42
N GLY A 1138 -26.78 -18.26 -10.98
CA GLY A 1138 -26.92 -19.71 -10.76
C GLY A 1138 -26.38 -20.26 -9.42
N ASP A 1139 -25.39 -19.60 -8.82
CA ASP A 1139 -24.65 -20.14 -7.67
C ASP A 1139 -25.40 -20.03 -6.32
N ALA A 1140 -26.33 -19.07 -6.19
CA ALA A 1140 -27.04 -18.83 -4.94
C ALA A 1140 -28.01 -19.98 -4.60
N THR A 1141 -28.82 -20.42 -5.56
CA THR A 1141 -29.71 -21.58 -5.43
C THR A 1141 -28.97 -22.86 -5.10
N PHE A 1142 -27.75 -23.01 -5.61
CA PHE A 1142 -26.95 -24.21 -5.46
C PHE A 1142 -26.31 -24.33 -4.05
N ARG A 1143 -25.83 -23.20 -3.52
CA ARG A 1143 -25.33 -23.10 -2.14
C ARG A 1143 -26.44 -23.36 -1.11
N ASP A 1144 -27.64 -22.83 -1.36
CA ASP A 1144 -28.80 -23.04 -0.49
C ASP A 1144 -29.32 -24.48 -0.53
N GLU A 1145 -29.32 -25.15 -1.69
CA GLU A 1145 -29.64 -26.58 -1.80
C GLU A 1145 -28.62 -27.48 -1.09
N LEU A 1146 -27.31 -27.18 -1.17
CA LEU A 1146 -26.25 -27.90 -0.46
C LEU A 1146 -26.30 -27.71 1.05
N LEU A 1147 -26.51 -26.48 1.52
CA LEU A 1147 -26.64 -26.18 2.94
C LEU A 1147 -27.91 -26.79 3.55
N ASN A 1148 -29.02 -26.82 2.81
CA ASN A 1148 -30.24 -27.51 3.22
C ASN A 1148 -30.07 -29.05 3.22
N PHE A 1149 -29.28 -29.60 2.29
CA PHE A 1149 -28.96 -31.03 2.24
C PHE A 1149 -28.23 -31.53 3.50
N PHE A 1150 -27.38 -30.71 4.13
CA PHE A 1150 -26.66 -31.08 5.35
C PHE A 1150 -27.32 -30.58 6.65
N ARG A 1151 -28.18 -29.56 6.60
CA ARG A 1151 -28.93 -29.09 7.78
C ARG A 1151 -30.08 -30.00 8.20
N GLU A 1152 -30.66 -30.77 7.27
CA GLU A 1152 -31.80 -31.65 7.57
C GLU A 1152 -31.43 -33.06 8.05
N ASP A 1153 -30.15 -33.37 8.25
CA ASP A 1153 -29.76 -34.67 8.78
C ASP A 1153 -30.01 -34.78 10.28
N LYS A 1154 -31.17 -35.35 10.62
CA LYS A 1154 -31.46 -36.03 11.89
C LYS A 1154 -30.47 -37.17 12.23
N PHE A 1155 -29.39 -37.36 11.46
CA PHE A 1155 -28.41 -38.42 11.65
C PHE A 1155 -27.40 -38.14 12.78
N ALA A 1156 -27.03 -36.87 13.03
CA ALA A 1156 -26.15 -36.52 14.16
C ALA A 1156 -26.86 -36.68 15.52
N SER A 1157 -28.18 -36.46 15.57
CA SER A 1157 -28.98 -36.63 16.80
C SER A 1157 -29.34 -38.09 17.11
N PHE A 1158 -29.29 -39.00 16.13
CA PHE A 1158 -29.62 -40.42 16.33
C PHE A 1158 -28.42 -41.26 16.79
N LEU A 1159 -27.18 -40.80 16.57
CA LEU A 1159 -25.97 -41.53 16.95
C LEU A 1159 -25.41 -41.19 18.34
N ILE A 1160 -25.87 -40.11 18.98
CA ILE A 1160 -25.51 -39.82 20.39
C ILE A 1160 -26.35 -40.64 21.38
N SER A 1161 -27.47 -41.25 20.95
CA SER A 1161 -28.39 -41.97 21.85
C SER A 1161 -28.22 -43.49 21.93
N LYS A 1162 -27.20 -44.11 21.31
CA LYS A 1162 -27.07 -45.59 21.29
C LYS A 1162 -25.67 -46.20 21.55
N THR A 1163 -24.72 -45.45 22.10
CA THR A 1163 -23.36 -45.97 22.40
C THR A 1163 -22.89 -45.67 23.83
N ILE A 1164 -23.74 -45.96 24.82
CA ILE A 1164 -23.29 -46.20 26.20
C ILE A 1164 -23.78 -47.60 26.61
N PRO A 1165 -22.89 -48.60 26.75
CA PRO A 1165 -23.23 -49.85 27.43
C PRO A 1165 -23.37 -49.59 28.92
N ALA A 1166 -24.47 -50.07 29.53
CA ALA A 1166 -24.65 -50.10 30.98
C ALA A 1166 -23.56 -50.96 31.65
N PRO A 1167 -23.16 -50.65 32.90
CA PRO A 1167 -22.24 -51.49 33.66
C PRO A 1167 -22.98 -52.74 34.15
N LEU A 1168 -22.39 -53.91 33.92
CA LEU A 1168 -22.74 -55.15 34.62
C LEU A 1168 -21.55 -55.50 35.54
N ASN A 1169 -21.83 -55.47 36.84
CA ASN A 1169 -21.11 -55.98 38.02
C ASN A 1169 -19.58 -56.08 37.99
#